data_AF-A0A2H3STB3-F1
#
_entry.id   AF-A0A2H3STB3-F1
#
_cell.length_a   1.000
_cell.length_b   1.000
_cell.length_c   1.000
_cell.angle_alpha   90.00
_cell.angle_beta   90.00
_cell.angle_gamma   90.00
#
_symmetry.space_group_name_H-M   'P 1'
#
loop_
_entity.id
_entity.type
_entity.pdbx_description
1 polymer ?
#
loop_
_entity_poly.entity_id
_entity_poly.type
_entity_poly.pdbx_seq_one_letter_code
_entity_poly.pdbx_strand_id
1 'polypeptide(L)'
;MPSILQVSNILHYSCSAVAVVFVSVVTILNAARTTGKTTPRNYDRVAIGLLILGYLAEGIATFVQESQQSKEPETIHLVVLLSVWAFIWSQRTAQRLLVLGTSLITLAFEIPLQIFSAINGQNDIYHIVQLASQTFRLLPLLFLMIYHLSTSGRYYTPDSEAEESQPFLQSNGHANGRACPSYGTEPSSDTEVDDDEYISGSESDEDVIDIKRQRAKKLKEKGGWLGYLSDFSIFLPFLIPKKDRKVQLCILISLFCILATRVFNILVPRQLGIVADQLLAKQNPFHALFIWLIMSLASHDVVVGLIESLAKIPIKQFSYRSLTNAAFNHVLSLPMEFHSERDSAEVMKAIEQGEALTNVLDMLIIEILPTVVDLAIAFVFLYWKFNSYVALAMAIGSVLFVTFEVKATGWNLDNRRESTKSKREEVRVMHQAVQGWQTVTYFNMFNYEKYRFGSAVNKQLSAGLNYEKRDAYIQGLLNALIPCTFFTLASLVIYDVWQGGSSPGDFVFFIQYWEYLVWPLKFLSHSYRQLMSDLVDAERLLYLLQTKPTITDKEGAKDLEKVEGRVAFHDVCFSYDPRKPTVQDLSLSVEPGQTVALVGETGAGKSSIMKLLLRFYDIDEGSITIDGYDIRDITLSSLRNALGVVPQDPLLFNASILENMRYARPSATDEEIYAACRSAAIHDKILSFVDGYNTKVGEQGVKLSGGEIQRLAIARVFLKNPPILILDEATSAVDTNTESSIQGALDELKRARSTFVIAHRLSTIVSADKILVIHNGQVVESGTHAELISIDGRYKELWNKQVGNK
;
A
#
# COMPACT_ATOMS: atom_id res chain seq x y z
N MET A 1 40.17 30.90 -29.18
CA MET A 1 38.84 31.26 -28.66
C MET A 1 37.79 30.75 -29.64
N PRO A 2 36.68 30.16 -29.19
CA PRO A 2 35.62 29.73 -30.11
C PRO A 2 35.13 30.95 -30.92
N SER A 3 34.83 30.75 -32.20
CA SER A 3 34.25 31.82 -33.01
C SER A 3 32.87 32.20 -32.44
N ILE A 4 32.48 33.47 -32.59
CA ILE A 4 31.18 33.98 -32.11
C ILE A 4 30.02 33.09 -32.62
N LEU A 5 30.15 32.55 -33.82
CA LEU A 5 29.21 31.61 -34.45
C LEU A 5 29.11 30.27 -33.69
N GLN A 6 30.24 29.70 -33.22
CA GLN A 6 30.24 28.45 -32.45
C GLN A 6 29.55 28.63 -31.08
N VAL A 7 29.76 29.77 -30.42
CA VAL A 7 29.11 30.07 -29.13
C VAL A 7 27.61 30.26 -29.30
N SER A 8 27.17 30.97 -30.36
CA SER A 8 25.75 31.11 -30.72
C SER A 8 25.09 29.76 -31.02
N ASN A 9 25.74 28.88 -31.78
CA ASN A 9 25.22 27.55 -32.07
C ASN A 9 25.03 26.71 -30.79
N ILE A 10 25.99 26.74 -29.87
CA ILE A 10 25.91 26.04 -28.57
C ILE A 10 24.73 26.59 -27.74
N LEU A 11 24.50 27.90 -27.73
CA LEU A 11 23.39 28.54 -27.03
C LEU A 11 22.03 28.11 -27.60
N HIS A 12 21.88 28.04 -28.93
CA HIS A 12 20.65 27.59 -29.58
C HIS A 12 20.28 26.14 -29.20
N TYR A 13 21.24 25.21 -29.30
CA TYR A 13 21.03 23.81 -28.92
C TYR A 13 20.78 23.63 -27.42
N SER A 14 21.52 24.35 -26.58
CA SER A 14 21.38 24.27 -25.12
C SER A 14 20.02 24.77 -24.66
N CYS A 15 19.51 25.86 -25.25
CA CYS A 15 18.17 26.37 -24.93
C CYS A 15 17.08 25.34 -25.27
N SER A 16 17.13 24.77 -26.47
CA SER A 16 16.15 23.77 -26.93
C SER A 16 16.16 22.50 -26.08
N ALA A 17 17.35 21.99 -25.74
CA ALA A 17 17.49 20.81 -24.90
C ALA A 17 16.98 21.06 -23.47
N VAL A 18 17.39 22.18 -22.85
CA VAL A 18 17.01 22.52 -21.46
C VAL A 18 15.51 22.80 -21.35
N ALA A 19 14.90 23.48 -22.34
CA ALA A 19 13.47 23.74 -22.36
C ALA A 19 12.65 22.44 -22.46
N VAL A 20 13.02 21.52 -23.35
CA VAL A 20 12.34 20.22 -23.51
C VAL A 20 12.48 19.38 -22.25
N VAL A 21 13.69 19.26 -21.69
CA VAL A 21 13.93 18.50 -20.45
C VAL A 21 13.12 19.09 -19.30
N PHE A 22 13.12 20.40 -19.13
CA PHE A 22 12.38 21.06 -18.05
C PHE A 22 10.87 20.81 -18.15
N VAL A 23 10.27 21.02 -19.32
CA VAL A 23 8.84 20.78 -19.56
C VAL A 23 8.48 19.34 -19.27
N SER A 24 9.31 18.40 -19.72
CA SER A 24 9.09 16.97 -19.54
C SER A 24 9.13 16.57 -18.07
N VAL A 25 10.19 16.97 -17.37
CA VAL A 25 10.38 16.68 -15.94
C VAL A 25 9.25 17.28 -15.12
N VAL A 26 8.88 18.53 -15.37
CA VAL A 26 7.79 19.19 -14.62
C VAL A 26 6.44 18.57 -14.93
N THR A 27 6.15 18.20 -16.18
CA THR A 27 4.89 17.53 -16.55
C THR A 27 4.76 16.16 -15.88
N ILE A 28 5.85 15.39 -15.84
CA ILE A 28 5.90 14.07 -15.17
C ILE A 28 5.73 14.22 -13.65
N LEU A 29 6.50 15.12 -13.03
CA LEU A 29 6.41 15.37 -11.57
C LEU A 29 5.02 15.86 -11.16
N ASN A 30 4.37 16.64 -12.01
CA ASN A 30 3.06 17.19 -11.70
C ASN A 30 1.89 16.26 -12.03
N ALA A 31 2.01 15.36 -13.01
CA ALA A 31 1.04 14.28 -13.19
C ALA A 31 0.95 13.37 -11.95
N ALA A 32 2.06 13.27 -11.20
CA ALA A 32 2.11 12.57 -9.93
C ALA A 32 1.44 13.38 -8.79
N ARG A 33 1.35 14.71 -8.87
CA ARG A 33 0.74 15.57 -7.83
C ARG A 33 -0.75 15.77 -8.12
N THR A 34 -1.62 15.20 -7.28
CA THR A 34 -3.06 15.53 -7.25
C THR A 34 -3.30 16.90 -6.62
N THR A 35 -2.80 17.97 -7.23
CA THR A 35 -3.12 19.34 -6.81
C THR A 35 -4.35 19.84 -7.56
N GLY A 36 -5.20 20.58 -6.84
CA GLY A 36 -6.48 21.08 -7.32
C GLY A 36 -6.43 21.70 -8.72
N LYS A 37 -7.54 21.53 -9.45
CA LYS A 37 -7.74 22.03 -10.81
C LYS A 37 -7.64 23.56 -10.83
N THR A 38 -6.45 24.14 -10.98
CA THR A 38 -6.32 25.56 -11.28
C THR A 38 -6.58 25.76 -12.76
N THR A 39 -7.74 26.31 -13.10
CA THR A 39 -8.06 26.68 -14.49
C THR A 39 -7.03 27.70 -14.99
N PRO A 40 -6.47 27.52 -16.20
CA PRO A 40 -5.54 28.49 -16.78
C PRO A 40 -6.31 29.78 -17.01
N ARG A 41 -5.83 30.88 -16.43
CA ARG A 41 -6.44 32.19 -16.63
C ARG A 41 -6.24 32.62 -18.08
N ASN A 42 -7.25 33.27 -18.68
CA ASN A 42 -7.22 33.67 -20.09
C ASN A 42 -5.96 34.46 -20.49
N TYR A 43 -5.35 35.20 -19.55
CA TYR A 43 -4.12 35.96 -19.77
C TYR A 43 -2.88 35.11 -20.13
N ASP A 44 -2.71 33.92 -19.52
CA ASP A 44 -1.58 33.02 -19.84
C ASP A 44 -1.69 32.52 -21.29
N ARG A 45 -2.92 32.19 -21.73
CA ARG A 45 -3.18 31.72 -23.10
C ARG A 45 -2.92 32.80 -24.15
N VAL A 46 -3.26 34.05 -23.84
CA VAL A 46 -3.00 35.20 -24.73
C VAL A 46 -1.49 35.47 -24.82
N ALA A 47 -0.77 35.49 -23.70
CA ALA A 47 0.67 35.71 -23.69
C ALA A 47 1.44 34.59 -24.42
N ILE A 48 1.07 33.32 -24.21
CA ILE A 48 1.65 32.18 -24.93
C ILE A 48 1.28 32.22 -26.43
N GLY A 49 0.06 32.64 -26.77
CA GLY A 49 -0.34 32.84 -28.17
C GLY A 49 0.50 33.90 -28.89
N LEU A 50 0.83 35.01 -28.20
CA LEU A 50 1.73 36.04 -28.73
C LEU A 50 3.17 35.53 -28.91
N LEU A 51 3.65 34.66 -28.02
CA LEU A 51 4.96 33.99 -28.17
C LEU A 51 5.00 33.08 -29.40
N ILE A 52 3.98 32.23 -29.57
CA ILE A 52 3.88 31.34 -30.72
C ILE A 52 3.84 32.14 -32.03
N LEU A 53 3.13 33.27 -32.06
CA LEU A 53 3.12 34.17 -33.21
C LEU A 53 4.50 34.78 -33.50
N GLY A 54 5.27 35.15 -32.47
CA GLY A 54 6.65 35.62 -32.62
C GLY A 54 7.58 34.56 -33.22
N TYR A 55 7.54 33.34 -32.69
CA TYR A 55 8.32 32.21 -33.24
C TYR A 55 7.90 31.84 -34.67
N LEU A 56 6.60 31.92 -35.01
CA LEU A 56 6.10 31.71 -36.37
C LEU A 56 6.55 32.80 -37.34
N ALA A 57 6.50 34.07 -36.93
CA ALA A 57 6.90 35.20 -37.76
C ALA A 57 8.39 35.13 -38.12
N GLU A 58 9.24 34.77 -37.16
CA GLU A 58 10.66 34.54 -37.41
C GLU A 58 10.91 33.28 -38.24
N GLY A 59 10.18 32.20 -37.98
CA GLY A 59 10.22 30.98 -38.79
C GLY A 59 9.96 31.24 -40.27
N ILE A 60 8.93 32.05 -40.58
CA ILE A 60 8.59 32.47 -41.94
C ILE A 60 9.72 33.34 -42.53
N ALA A 61 10.28 34.27 -41.76
CA ALA A 61 11.39 35.11 -42.21
C ALA A 61 12.67 34.29 -42.53
N THR A 62 13.00 33.29 -41.70
CA THR A 62 14.11 32.33 -41.98
C THR A 62 13.89 31.51 -43.24
N PHE A 63 12.65 31.15 -43.54
CA PHE A 63 12.29 30.33 -44.70
C PHE A 63 12.33 31.11 -46.03
N VAL A 64 12.00 32.40 -46.00
CA VAL A 64 11.95 33.27 -47.19
C VAL A 64 13.34 33.70 -47.68
N GLN A 65 14.37 33.61 -46.86
CA GLN A 65 15.72 34.05 -47.24
C GLN A 65 16.54 32.89 -47.86
N GLU A 66 16.91 33.00 -49.14
CA GLU A 66 17.92 32.12 -49.77
C GLU A 66 19.34 32.59 -49.40
N SER A 67 20.06 31.82 -48.58
CA SER A 67 21.48 32.09 -48.28
C SER A 67 22.26 30.79 -48.03
N GLN A 68 23.52 30.80 -48.47
CA GLN A 68 24.46 29.68 -48.63
C GLN A 68 25.20 29.23 -47.34
N GLN A 69 24.82 29.74 -46.16
CA GLN A 69 25.46 29.39 -44.87
C GLN A 69 24.54 28.50 -44.02
N SER A 70 25.10 27.58 -43.22
CA SER A 70 24.34 26.58 -42.45
C SER A 70 23.40 27.21 -41.40
N LYS A 71 22.13 27.44 -41.75
CA LYS A 71 21.01 27.97 -40.91
C LYS A 71 20.43 26.97 -39.90
N GLU A 72 21.07 25.83 -39.82
CA GLU A 72 20.72 24.63 -39.08
C GLU A 72 20.35 24.86 -37.58
N PRO A 73 21.20 25.48 -36.75
CA PRO A 73 20.92 25.62 -35.31
C PRO A 73 19.77 26.60 -35.01
N GLU A 74 19.59 27.65 -35.81
CA GLU A 74 18.50 28.62 -35.63
C GLU A 74 17.13 27.99 -35.95
N THR A 75 17.03 27.19 -37.01
CA THR A 75 15.78 26.53 -37.39
C THR A 75 15.31 25.50 -36.34
N ILE A 76 16.24 24.73 -35.78
CA ILE A 76 15.95 23.77 -34.70
C ILE A 76 15.46 24.50 -33.45
N HIS A 77 16.12 25.61 -33.11
CA HIS A 77 15.74 26.42 -31.96
C HIS A 77 14.29 26.92 -32.05
N LEU A 78 13.90 27.43 -33.21
CA LEU A 78 12.55 27.91 -33.49
C LEU A 78 11.51 26.78 -33.44
N VAL A 79 11.77 25.67 -34.12
CA VAL A 79 10.82 24.54 -34.19
C VAL A 79 10.61 23.91 -32.81
N VAL A 80 11.69 23.73 -32.03
CA VAL A 80 11.60 23.12 -30.70
C VAL A 80 10.87 24.02 -29.72
N LEU A 81 11.18 25.32 -29.68
CA LEU A 81 10.51 26.25 -28.76
C LEU A 81 9.04 26.48 -29.14
N LEU A 82 8.72 26.50 -30.44
CA LEU A 82 7.34 26.54 -30.91
C LEU A 82 6.57 25.28 -30.46
N SER A 83 7.19 24.10 -30.57
CA SER A 83 6.60 22.84 -30.12
C SER A 83 6.39 22.82 -28.60
N VAL A 84 7.35 23.32 -27.84
CA VAL A 84 7.27 23.48 -26.39
C VAL A 84 6.11 24.41 -26.01
N TRP A 85 6.05 25.62 -26.56
CA TRP A 85 4.99 26.58 -26.22
C TRP A 85 3.61 26.14 -26.70
N ALA A 86 3.51 25.47 -27.86
CA ALA A 86 2.27 24.86 -28.33
C ALA A 86 1.79 23.72 -27.41
N PHE A 87 2.72 22.92 -26.87
CA PHE A 87 2.41 21.89 -25.89
C PHE A 87 1.87 22.50 -24.60
N ILE A 88 2.50 23.55 -24.07
CA ILE A 88 2.04 24.28 -22.87
C ILE A 88 0.66 24.88 -23.10
N TRP A 89 0.42 25.45 -24.28
CA TRP A 89 -0.87 26.03 -24.66
C TRP A 89 -2.00 25.00 -24.77
N SER A 90 -1.68 23.78 -25.23
CA SER A 90 -2.63 22.65 -25.31
C SER A 90 -3.04 22.11 -23.94
N GLN A 91 -2.28 22.40 -22.88
CA GLN A 91 -2.64 21.98 -21.54
C GLN A 91 -3.85 22.78 -21.03
N ARG A 92 -4.95 22.06 -20.75
CA ARG A 92 -6.19 22.61 -20.18
C ARG A 92 -6.00 23.15 -18.75
N THR A 93 -4.84 22.89 -18.13
CA THR A 93 -4.47 23.22 -16.76
C THR A 93 -3.01 23.68 -16.79
N ALA A 94 -2.74 24.92 -17.21
CA ALA A 94 -1.38 25.44 -17.27
C ALA A 94 -0.88 25.66 -15.83
N GLN A 95 0.01 24.77 -15.37
CA GLN A 95 0.54 24.86 -14.02
C GLN A 95 1.57 25.97 -13.94
N ARG A 96 1.40 26.85 -12.95
CA ARG A 96 2.23 28.03 -12.71
C ARG A 96 3.75 27.75 -12.75
N LEU A 97 4.18 26.66 -12.13
CA LEU A 97 5.60 26.26 -12.11
C LEU A 97 6.14 25.98 -13.52
N LEU A 98 5.30 25.37 -14.37
CA LEU A 98 5.64 25.01 -15.72
C LEU A 98 5.78 26.26 -16.59
N VAL A 99 4.82 27.20 -16.54
CA VAL A 99 4.86 28.46 -17.30
C VAL A 99 5.98 29.40 -16.82
N LEU A 100 6.21 29.49 -15.51
CA LEU A 100 7.26 30.33 -14.90
C LEU A 100 8.66 29.80 -15.19
N GLY A 101 8.87 28.49 -15.05
CA GLY A 101 10.19 27.92 -15.27
C GLY A 101 10.58 27.89 -16.74
N THR A 102 9.64 27.62 -17.65
CA THR A 102 9.92 27.69 -19.09
C THR A 102 10.19 29.13 -19.53
N SER A 103 9.41 30.11 -19.04
CA SER A 103 9.65 31.52 -19.38
C SER A 103 11.01 32.02 -18.88
N LEU A 104 11.43 31.61 -17.68
CA LEU A 104 12.73 31.97 -17.11
C LEU A 104 13.91 31.34 -17.88
N ILE A 105 13.79 30.06 -18.26
CA ILE A 105 14.78 29.38 -19.10
C ILE A 105 14.87 30.06 -20.46
N THR A 106 13.74 30.27 -21.16
CA THR A 106 13.77 30.89 -22.49
C THR A 106 14.32 32.31 -22.45
N LEU A 107 14.01 33.09 -21.42
CA LEU A 107 14.52 34.45 -21.25
C LEU A 107 16.02 34.48 -20.97
N ALA A 108 16.53 33.55 -20.16
CA ALA A 108 17.97 33.43 -19.86
C ALA A 108 18.82 33.13 -21.10
N PHE A 109 18.27 32.46 -22.11
CA PHE A 109 18.95 32.14 -23.36
C PHE A 109 18.66 33.16 -24.48
N GLU A 110 17.47 33.77 -24.55
CA GLU A 110 17.17 34.77 -25.58
C GLU A 110 17.92 36.09 -25.41
N ILE A 111 18.20 36.54 -24.17
CA ILE A 111 18.95 37.79 -23.95
C ILE A 111 20.39 37.69 -24.52
N PRO A 112 21.19 36.65 -24.21
CA PRO A 112 22.49 36.45 -24.86
C PRO A 112 22.40 36.34 -26.38
N LEU A 113 21.41 35.60 -26.91
CA LEU A 113 21.23 35.43 -28.36
C LEU A 113 20.93 36.75 -29.07
N GLN A 114 20.11 37.62 -28.47
CA GLN A 114 19.84 38.96 -29.00
C GLN A 114 21.08 39.84 -28.99
N ILE A 115 21.90 39.78 -27.93
CA ILE A 115 23.18 40.50 -27.84
C ILE A 115 24.14 40.01 -28.93
N PHE A 116 24.27 38.70 -29.14
CA PHE A 116 25.12 38.16 -30.21
C PHE A 116 24.60 38.51 -31.60
N SER A 117 23.28 38.50 -31.82
CA SER A 117 22.66 38.94 -33.08
C SER A 117 22.89 40.42 -33.35
N ALA A 118 22.91 41.28 -32.32
CA ALA A 118 23.19 42.70 -32.46
C ALA A 118 24.67 43.01 -32.77
N ILE A 119 25.59 42.21 -32.22
CA ILE A 119 27.04 42.37 -32.43
C ILE A 119 27.46 41.93 -33.85
N ASN A 120 26.77 40.97 -34.44
CA ASN A 120 27.11 40.39 -35.75
C ASN A 120 26.53 41.19 -36.94
N GLY A 121 26.10 42.43 -36.71
CA GLY A 121 25.23 43.21 -37.60
C GLY A 121 25.75 43.44 -39.02
N GLN A 122 25.15 42.74 -39.98
CA GLN A 122 25.03 43.19 -41.36
C GLN A 122 23.67 43.89 -41.54
N ASN A 123 23.62 45.00 -42.27
CA ASN A 123 22.42 45.80 -42.55
C ASN A 123 21.46 45.10 -43.55
N ASP A 124 21.11 43.85 -43.30
CA ASP A 124 20.12 43.12 -44.08
C ASP A 124 18.74 43.20 -43.42
N ILE A 125 17.70 43.31 -44.26
CA ILE A 125 16.29 43.35 -43.84
C ILE A 125 15.94 42.15 -42.94
N TYR A 126 16.57 41.00 -43.20
CA TYR A 126 16.44 39.80 -42.37
C TYR A 126 16.89 40.01 -40.92
N HIS A 127 18.08 40.60 -40.70
CA HIS A 127 18.59 40.85 -39.35
C HIS A 127 17.71 41.84 -38.60
N ILE A 128 17.12 42.82 -39.28
CA ILE A 128 16.16 43.77 -38.69
C ILE A 128 14.88 43.04 -38.25
N VAL A 129 14.35 42.14 -39.10
CA VAL A 129 13.15 41.34 -38.78
C VAL A 129 13.42 40.34 -37.65
N GLN A 130 14.59 39.70 -37.64
CA GLN A 130 15.04 38.78 -36.60
C GLN A 130 15.16 39.50 -35.24
N LEU A 131 15.83 40.66 -35.21
CA LEU A 131 16.00 41.46 -34.00
C LEU A 131 14.66 42.02 -33.51
N ALA A 132 13.78 42.44 -34.43
CA ALA A 132 12.43 42.90 -34.09
C ALA A 132 11.56 41.79 -33.51
N SER A 133 11.61 40.58 -34.06
CA SER A 133 10.88 39.41 -33.54
C SER A 133 11.41 38.96 -32.17
N GLN A 134 12.73 38.94 -31.98
CA GLN A 134 13.38 38.67 -30.68
C GLN A 134 12.93 39.69 -29.62
N THR A 135 12.95 40.98 -29.97
CA THR A 135 12.52 42.05 -29.06
C THR A 135 11.02 41.95 -28.73
N PHE A 136 10.20 41.55 -29.71
CA PHE A 136 8.77 41.33 -29.52
C PHE A 136 8.47 40.17 -28.56
N ARG A 137 9.27 39.07 -28.60
CA ARG A 137 9.13 37.90 -27.72
C ARG A 137 9.51 38.18 -26.26
N LEU A 138 10.45 39.09 -26.00
CA LEU A 138 10.84 39.44 -24.64
C LEU A 138 9.67 40.01 -23.82
N LEU A 139 8.79 40.82 -24.41
CA LEU A 139 7.65 41.42 -23.70
C LEU A 139 6.70 40.38 -23.05
N PRO A 140 6.15 39.40 -23.79
CA PRO A 140 5.32 38.35 -23.19
C PRO A 140 6.11 37.42 -22.26
N LEU A 141 7.39 37.13 -22.51
CA LEU A 141 8.22 36.34 -21.58
C LEU A 141 8.39 37.03 -20.22
N LEU A 142 8.72 38.33 -20.24
CA LEU A 142 8.93 39.15 -19.05
C LEU A 142 7.60 39.36 -18.30
N PHE A 143 6.48 39.53 -19.03
CA PHE A 143 5.14 39.56 -18.45
C PHE A 143 4.80 38.25 -17.72
N LEU A 144 4.98 37.09 -18.36
CA LEU A 144 4.73 35.78 -17.74
C LEU A 144 5.61 35.56 -16.50
N MET A 145 6.88 35.94 -16.57
CA MET A 145 7.82 35.84 -15.45
C MET A 145 7.39 36.75 -14.28
N ILE A 146 7.17 38.06 -14.51
CA ILE A 146 6.78 39.02 -13.47
C ILE A 146 5.42 38.68 -12.89
N TYR A 147 4.45 38.31 -13.72
CA TYR A 147 3.10 37.94 -13.26
C TYR A 147 3.16 36.74 -12.30
N HIS A 148 3.89 35.69 -12.67
CA HIS A 148 4.02 34.49 -11.84
C HIS A 148 5.05 34.63 -10.70
N LEU A 149 5.97 35.61 -10.69
CA LEU A 149 6.77 35.93 -9.50
C LEU A 149 5.98 36.80 -8.51
N SER A 150 5.29 37.84 -8.99
CA SER A 150 4.56 38.82 -8.15
C SER A 150 3.35 38.21 -7.44
N THR A 151 2.71 37.21 -8.06
CA THR A 151 1.63 36.45 -7.45
C THR A 151 2.12 35.42 -6.41
N SER A 152 3.43 35.35 -6.11
CA SER A 152 4.02 34.36 -5.16
C SER A 152 3.79 34.71 -3.71
N GLY A 153 3.44 35.96 -3.41
CA GLY A 153 3.25 36.43 -2.04
C GLY A 153 1.80 36.60 -1.59
N ARG A 154 0.78 36.27 -2.40
CA ARG A 154 -0.63 36.66 -2.09
C ARG A 154 -1.67 35.54 -2.03
N TYR A 155 -1.30 34.27 -2.12
CA TYR A 155 -2.26 33.19 -1.96
C TYR A 155 -1.72 32.08 -1.05
N TYR A 156 -1.87 32.32 0.24
CA TYR A 156 -2.13 31.27 1.22
C TYR A 156 -3.36 31.69 2.02
N THR A 157 -4.52 31.67 1.36
CA THR A 157 -5.82 31.56 2.05
C THR A 157 -6.23 30.09 1.96
N PRO A 158 -6.47 29.41 3.08
CA PRO A 158 -7.01 28.06 3.06
C PRO A 158 -8.48 28.14 2.66
N ASP A 159 -8.77 28.10 1.36
CA ASP A 159 -10.12 27.78 0.87
C ASP A 159 -10.35 26.27 0.99
N SER A 160 -10.48 25.80 2.23
CA SER A 160 -11.00 24.47 2.55
C SER A 160 -12.03 24.46 3.67
N GLU A 161 -12.68 25.59 3.97
CA GLU A 161 -13.75 25.65 4.98
C GLU A 161 -15.03 26.39 4.54
N ALA A 162 -15.16 26.82 3.27
CA ALA A 162 -16.29 27.66 2.85
C ALA A 162 -17.28 27.07 1.82
N GLU A 163 -17.05 25.85 1.30
CA GLU A 163 -18.00 25.19 0.36
C GLU A 163 -18.78 24.00 0.96
N GLU A 164 -18.50 23.58 2.19
CA GLU A 164 -19.23 22.47 2.87
C GLU A 164 -20.18 22.93 4.01
N SER A 165 -20.37 24.24 4.20
CA SER A 165 -21.32 24.78 5.19
C SER A 165 -22.50 25.51 4.53
N GLN A 166 -23.04 24.98 3.42
CA GLN A 166 -24.39 25.34 3.00
C GLN A 166 -25.36 24.27 3.50
N PRO A 167 -26.33 24.62 4.37
CA PRO A 167 -27.38 23.67 4.73
C PRO A 167 -28.18 23.35 3.46
N PHE A 168 -28.37 22.06 3.21
CA PHE A 168 -28.98 21.50 1.99
C PHE A 168 -30.49 21.78 1.81
N LEU A 169 -31.03 22.80 2.48
CA LEU A 169 -32.43 23.21 2.40
C LEU A 169 -32.51 24.73 2.29
N GLN A 170 -32.72 25.22 1.06
CA GLN A 170 -33.22 26.59 0.85
C GLN A 170 -34.72 26.62 1.15
N SER A 171 -35.10 27.04 2.36
CA SER A 171 -36.49 27.42 2.63
C SER A 171 -36.75 28.82 2.07
N ASN A 172 -37.26 28.89 0.84
CA ASN A 172 -37.93 30.10 0.36
C ASN A 172 -39.36 30.14 0.92
N GLY A 173 -39.70 31.21 1.65
CA GLY A 173 -41.10 31.51 1.97
C GLY A 173 -41.30 32.40 3.18
N HIS A 174 -41.41 33.71 2.96
CA HIS A 174 -41.98 34.64 3.93
C HIS A 174 -43.45 34.32 4.24
N ALA A 175 -43.76 34.33 5.54
CA ALA A 175 -45.00 34.77 6.21
C ALA A 175 -46.38 34.36 5.63
N ASN A 176 -47.11 33.48 6.35
CA ASN A 176 -48.37 33.81 7.05
C ASN A 176 -49.08 32.57 7.63
N GLY A 177 -49.47 32.65 8.92
CA GLY A 177 -50.80 32.27 9.39
C GLY A 177 -51.18 30.80 9.65
N ARG A 178 -51.47 30.53 10.94
CA ARG A 178 -52.50 29.62 11.53
C ARG A 178 -52.27 28.08 11.57
N ALA A 179 -52.08 27.63 12.81
CA ALA A 179 -52.86 26.66 13.60
C ALA A 179 -53.39 25.32 12.98
N CYS A 180 -52.95 24.24 13.65
CA CYS A 180 -53.69 23.03 14.06
C CYS A 180 -53.96 21.86 13.06
N PRO A 181 -54.09 20.61 13.59
CA PRO A 181 -53.72 19.37 12.92
C PRO A 181 -54.93 18.53 12.46
N SER A 182 -54.74 17.55 11.56
CA SER A 182 -55.69 16.43 11.44
C SER A 182 -55.11 15.18 10.77
N TYR A 183 -55.42 14.06 11.44
CA TYR A 183 -55.37 12.65 11.05
C TYR A 183 -56.25 12.34 9.82
N GLY A 184 -55.91 11.32 9.03
CA GLY A 184 -56.84 10.66 8.09
C GLY A 184 -56.18 9.87 6.94
N THR A 185 -56.39 8.55 6.93
CA THR A 185 -56.14 7.55 5.86
C THR A 185 -57.33 7.51 4.87
N GLU A 186 -57.14 7.60 3.53
CA GLU A 186 -57.19 6.56 2.45
C GLU A 186 -57.75 7.25 1.15
N PRO A 187 -57.78 6.64 -0.08
CA PRO A 187 -56.79 5.83 -0.82
C PRO A 187 -56.60 6.24 -2.32
N SER A 188 -55.58 5.64 -2.96
CA SER A 188 -55.34 5.38 -4.41
C SER A 188 -55.42 6.49 -5.48
N SER A 189 -54.29 6.75 -6.14
CA SER A 189 -54.20 6.69 -7.62
C SER A 189 -52.73 6.60 -8.05
N ASP A 190 -52.46 5.67 -8.97
CA ASP A 190 -51.17 5.31 -9.54
C ASP A 190 -50.29 6.51 -9.93
N THR A 191 -49.03 6.51 -9.51
CA THR A 191 -47.93 7.13 -10.26
C THR A 191 -46.60 6.56 -9.79
N GLU A 192 -45.91 5.92 -10.75
CA GLU A 192 -44.46 5.73 -10.89
C GLU A 192 -43.62 5.73 -9.61
N VAL A 193 -43.19 4.53 -9.22
CA VAL A 193 -42.17 4.28 -8.21
C VAL A 193 -40.83 4.79 -8.74
N ASP A 194 -40.40 5.95 -8.26
CA ASP A 194 -38.98 6.30 -8.21
C ASP A 194 -38.36 5.53 -7.04
N ASP A 195 -37.43 4.63 -7.36
CA ASP A 195 -36.58 3.93 -6.40
C ASP A 195 -35.62 4.92 -5.75
N ASP A 196 -36.02 5.53 -4.62
CA ASP A 196 -35.08 6.21 -3.73
C ASP A 196 -34.17 5.16 -3.09
N GLU A 197 -32.96 5.13 -3.63
CA GLU A 197 -31.80 4.33 -3.27
C GLU A 197 -31.44 4.53 -1.79
N TYR A 198 -31.96 3.66 -0.91
CA TYR A 198 -31.39 3.46 0.42
C TYR A 198 -30.01 2.80 0.28
N ILE A 199 -28.99 3.59 -0.06
CA ILE A 199 -27.60 3.19 0.10
C ILE A 199 -27.31 3.23 1.60
N SER A 200 -27.43 2.08 2.26
CA SER A 200 -26.71 1.87 3.52
C SER A 200 -25.22 1.97 3.22
N GLY A 201 -24.61 3.12 3.53
CA GLY A 201 -23.16 3.25 3.52
C GLY A 201 -22.59 2.24 4.52
N SER A 202 -21.92 1.20 4.01
CA SER A 202 -21.19 0.26 4.86
C SER A 202 -19.92 0.93 5.38
N GLU A 203 -19.62 0.79 6.68
CA GLU A 203 -18.45 1.35 7.39
C GLU A 203 -17.11 1.16 6.64
N SER A 204 -16.99 0.12 5.82
CA SER A 204 -15.80 -0.16 5.00
C SER A 204 -15.50 0.83 3.85
N ASP A 205 -16.46 1.68 3.44
CA ASP A 205 -16.22 2.74 2.45
C ASP A 205 -15.40 3.90 3.06
N GLU A 206 -15.44 4.08 4.39
CA GLU A 206 -14.59 5.04 5.08
C GLU A 206 -13.13 4.60 5.03
N ASP A 207 -12.77 3.36 5.35
CA ASP A 207 -11.36 2.92 5.44
C ASP A 207 -10.54 3.13 4.16
N VAL A 208 -11.09 2.85 2.96
CA VAL A 208 -10.36 3.00 1.69
C VAL A 208 -10.30 4.46 1.23
N ILE A 209 -11.34 5.23 1.51
CA ILE A 209 -11.36 6.69 1.29
C ILE A 209 -10.41 7.36 2.26
N ASP A 210 -10.31 6.87 3.49
CA ASP A 210 -9.49 7.40 4.56
C ASP A 210 -8.02 7.07 4.35
N ILE A 211 -7.65 5.86 3.90
CA ILE A 211 -6.28 5.54 3.45
C ILE A 211 -5.84 6.49 2.32
N LYS A 212 -6.72 6.81 1.36
CA LYS A 212 -6.40 7.74 0.26
C LYS A 212 -6.36 9.20 0.71
N ARG A 213 -7.25 9.64 1.61
CA ARG A 213 -7.22 10.97 2.22
C ARG A 213 -5.95 11.13 3.06
N GLN A 214 -5.60 10.12 3.86
CA GLN A 214 -4.35 10.04 4.62
C GLN A 214 -3.13 10.03 3.68
N ARG A 215 -3.18 9.34 2.53
CA ARG A 215 -2.11 9.40 1.52
C ARG A 215 -1.94 10.79 0.93
N ALA A 216 -3.03 11.42 0.50
CA ALA A 216 -3.00 12.79 -0.03
C ALA A 216 -2.51 13.79 1.02
N LYS A 217 -2.91 13.59 2.29
CA LYS A 217 -2.46 14.36 3.45
C LYS A 217 -0.95 14.14 3.71
N LYS A 218 -0.48 12.90 3.75
CA LYS A 218 0.95 12.54 3.90
C LYS A 218 1.81 13.06 2.73
N LEU A 219 1.34 12.97 1.48
CA LEU A 219 2.04 13.53 0.31
C LEU A 219 2.18 15.06 0.41
N LYS A 220 1.17 15.73 0.97
CA LYS A 220 1.16 17.18 1.18
C LYS A 220 2.04 17.57 2.37
N GLU A 221 2.01 16.80 3.46
CA GLU A 221 2.84 17.00 4.66
C GLU A 221 4.33 16.71 4.42
N LYS A 222 4.67 15.73 3.57
CA LYS A 222 6.05 15.28 3.31
C LYS A 222 6.70 15.86 2.05
N GLY A 223 6.08 16.86 1.42
CA GLY A 223 6.69 17.61 0.31
C GLY A 223 6.73 16.89 -1.05
N GLY A 224 5.96 15.82 -1.24
CA GLY A 224 5.79 15.10 -2.51
C GLY A 224 6.18 13.62 -2.50
N TRP A 225 6.30 13.02 -3.69
CA TRP A 225 6.52 11.58 -3.88
C TRP A 225 7.82 11.04 -3.29
N LEU A 226 8.89 11.84 -3.24
CA LEU A 226 10.16 11.42 -2.67
C LEU A 226 10.05 11.20 -1.14
N GLY A 227 9.36 12.10 -0.43
CA GLY A 227 9.09 11.93 1.01
C GLY A 227 8.07 10.83 1.31
N TYR A 228 7.23 10.47 0.33
CA TYR A 228 6.34 9.31 0.46
C TYR A 228 7.10 7.99 0.29
N LEU A 229 7.95 7.88 -0.74
CA LEU A 229 8.77 6.70 -0.98
C LEU A 229 9.77 6.44 0.15
N SER A 230 10.19 7.47 0.90
CA SER A 230 11.03 7.28 2.08
C SER A 230 10.37 6.48 3.20
N ASP A 231 9.03 6.43 3.28
CA ASP A 231 8.34 5.62 4.30
C ASP A 231 8.50 4.12 4.04
N PHE A 232 8.65 3.74 2.78
CA PHE A 232 8.96 2.37 2.37
C PHE A 232 10.41 1.99 2.68
N SER A 233 11.24 2.92 3.16
CA SER A 233 12.61 2.59 3.59
C SER A 233 12.65 1.67 4.82
N ILE A 234 11.55 1.56 5.58
CA ILE A 234 11.40 0.58 6.66
C ILE A 234 11.63 -0.85 6.13
N PHE A 235 11.37 -1.08 4.84
CA PHE A 235 11.51 -2.39 4.23
C PHE A 235 12.92 -2.73 3.73
N LEU A 236 13.77 -1.74 3.48
CA LEU A 236 15.15 -1.92 2.96
C LEU A 236 15.98 -2.95 3.75
N PRO A 237 15.95 -2.98 5.10
CA PRO A 237 16.65 -3.99 5.88
C PRO A 237 16.21 -5.43 5.61
N PHE A 238 14.95 -5.66 5.24
CA PHE A 238 14.39 -6.98 4.94
C PHE A 238 14.71 -7.46 3.52
N LEU A 239 15.03 -6.52 2.63
CA LEU A 239 15.30 -6.78 1.21
C LEU A 239 16.79 -6.98 0.94
N ILE A 240 17.65 -6.36 1.74
CA ILE A 240 19.10 -6.49 1.59
C ILE A 240 19.59 -7.71 2.40
N PRO A 241 20.03 -8.80 1.74
CA PRO A 241 20.49 -9.99 2.44
C PRO A 241 21.87 -9.74 3.08
N LYS A 242 21.91 -9.21 4.30
CA LYS A 242 23.19 -8.95 5.01
C LYS A 242 23.95 -10.23 5.37
N LYS A 243 23.24 -11.32 5.64
CA LYS A 243 23.81 -12.58 6.15
C LYS A 243 23.96 -13.67 5.08
N ASP A 244 23.22 -13.61 3.97
CA ASP A 244 23.17 -14.68 2.97
C ASP A 244 24.09 -14.39 1.78
N ARG A 245 25.31 -14.96 1.82
CA ARG A 245 26.33 -14.79 0.76
C ARG A 245 25.87 -15.34 -0.59
N LYS A 246 24.99 -16.35 -0.63
CA LYS A 246 24.50 -16.92 -1.90
C LYS A 246 23.62 -15.91 -2.63
N VAL A 247 22.69 -15.29 -1.90
CA VAL A 247 21.79 -14.27 -2.48
C VAL A 247 22.58 -13.02 -2.88
N GLN A 248 23.60 -12.62 -2.10
CA GLN A 248 24.50 -11.52 -2.49
C GLN A 248 25.21 -11.80 -3.82
N LEU A 249 25.72 -13.02 -4.02
CA LEU A 249 26.32 -13.42 -5.30
C LEU A 249 25.29 -13.36 -6.44
N CYS A 250 24.07 -13.84 -6.21
CA CYS A 250 22.99 -13.74 -7.20
C CYS A 250 22.65 -12.29 -7.57
N ILE A 251 22.64 -11.36 -6.61
CA ILE A 251 22.44 -9.92 -6.88
C ILE A 251 23.57 -9.39 -7.76
N LEU A 252 24.82 -9.72 -7.46
CA LEU A 252 25.97 -9.30 -8.26
C LEU A 252 25.92 -9.87 -9.69
N ILE A 253 25.56 -11.15 -9.83
CA ILE A 253 25.36 -11.79 -11.14
C ILE A 253 24.25 -11.09 -11.92
N SER A 254 23.11 -10.80 -11.27
CA SER A 254 21.99 -10.08 -11.89
C SER A 254 22.42 -8.69 -12.38
N LEU A 255 23.13 -7.92 -11.55
CA LEU A 255 23.66 -6.60 -11.93
C LEU A 255 24.64 -6.70 -13.11
N PHE A 256 25.50 -7.72 -13.12
CA PHE A 256 26.41 -7.96 -14.24
C PHE A 256 25.65 -8.32 -15.52
N CYS A 257 24.62 -9.17 -15.44
CA CYS A 257 23.75 -9.50 -16.58
C CYS A 257 23.03 -8.26 -17.13
N ILE A 258 22.49 -7.40 -16.26
CA ILE A 258 21.84 -6.14 -16.68
C ILE A 258 22.82 -5.28 -17.48
N LEU A 259 24.07 -5.13 -17.02
CA LEU A 259 25.10 -4.40 -17.75
C LEU A 259 25.47 -5.08 -19.08
N ALA A 260 25.65 -6.41 -19.07
CA ALA A 260 25.97 -7.19 -20.26
C ALA A 260 24.88 -7.06 -21.34
N THR A 261 23.60 -7.11 -20.95
CA THR A 261 22.45 -6.88 -21.82
C THR A 261 22.56 -5.55 -22.56
N ARG A 262 22.98 -4.46 -21.89
CA ARG A 262 23.08 -3.14 -22.54
C ARG A 262 24.17 -3.09 -23.60
N VAL A 263 25.27 -3.79 -23.35
CA VAL A 263 26.35 -3.95 -24.31
C VAL A 263 25.86 -4.74 -25.53
N PHE A 264 25.18 -5.87 -25.34
CA PHE A 264 24.66 -6.68 -26.44
C PHE A 264 23.57 -5.98 -27.25
N ASN A 265 22.71 -5.18 -26.63
CA ASN A 265 21.68 -4.39 -27.32
C ASN A 265 22.26 -3.42 -28.36
N ILE A 266 23.53 -3.01 -28.22
CA ILE A 266 24.24 -2.18 -29.20
C ILE A 266 25.07 -3.03 -30.17
N LEU A 267 25.79 -4.04 -29.66
CA LEU A 267 26.70 -4.85 -30.47
C LEU A 267 25.98 -5.73 -31.49
N VAL A 268 24.86 -6.36 -31.11
CA VAL A 268 24.12 -7.27 -32.00
C VAL A 268 23.57 -6.55 -33.24
N PRO A 269 22.86 -5.40 -33.11
CA PRO A 269 22.46 -4.61 -34.28
C PRO A 269 23.65 -4.13 -35.12
N ARG A 270 24.75 -3.72 -34.46
CA ARG A 270 25.93 -3.18 -35.16
C ARG A 270 26.57 -4.23 -36.05
N GLN A 271 26.65 -5.46 -35.56
CA GLN A 271 27.21 -6.57 -36.32
C GLN A 271 26.36 -6.89 -37.56
N LEU A 272 25.03 -6.76 -37.47
CA LEU A 272 24.13 -6.90 -38.61
C LEU A 272 24.36 -5.80 -39.67
N GLY A 273 24.65 -4.56 -39.23
CA GLY A 273 25.03 -3.47 -40.11
C GLY A 273 26.32 -3.75 -40.90
N ILE A 274 27.35 -4.30 -40.23
CA ILE A 274 28.61 -4.70 -40.89
C ILE A 274 28.37 -5.79 -41.95
N VAL A 275 27.49 -6.75 -41.67
CA VAL A 275 27.08 -7.77 -42.64
C VAL A 275 26.46 -7.13 -43.88
N ALA A 276 25.59 -6.13 -43.70
CA ALA A 276 24.97 -5.40 -44.80
C ALA A 276 25.99 -4.61 -45.64
N ASP A 277 26.94 -3.93 -45.00
CA ASP A 277 28.02 -3.22 -45.71
C ASP A 277 28.89 -4.17 -46.55
N GLN A 278 29.25 -5.34 -46.00
CA GLN A 278 30.01 -6.36 -46.72
C GLN A 278 29.24 -6.90 -47.92
N LEU A 279 27.92 -7.11 -47.77
CA LEU A 279 27.03 -7.54 -48.85
C LEU A 279 26.97 -6.50 -49.98
N LEU A 280 26.83 -5.22 -49.64
CA LEU A 280 26.78 -4.13 -50.61
C LEU A 280 28.14 -3.90 -51.29
N ALA A 281 29.24 -4.12 -50.57
CA ALA A 281 30.60 -4.11 -51.12
C ALA A 281 30.97 -5.38 -51.91
N LYS A 282 30.05 -6.35 -52.04
CA LYS A 282 30.26 -7.66 -52.69
C LYS A 282 31.40 -8.49 -52.08
N GLN A 283 31.64 -8.34 -50.78
CA GLN A 283 32.59 -9.14 -50.00
C GLN A 283 31.89 -10.36 -49.37
N ASN A 284 32.66 -11.33 -48.86
CA ASN A 284 32.10 -12.51 -48.18
C ASN A 284 31.59 -12.14 -46.77
N PRO A 285 30.27 -12.23 -46.49
CA PRO A 285 29.69 -11.80 -45.22
C PRO A 285 29.61 -12.92 -44.15
N PHE A 286 29.92 -14.17 -44.48
CA PHE A 286 29.65 -15.32 -43.60
C PHE A 286 30.43 -15.27 -42.28
N HIS A 287 31.63 -14.71 -42.27
CA HIS A 287 32.40 -14.52 -41.04
C HIS A 287 31.73 -13.51 -40.10
N ALA A 288 31.28 -12.37 -40.64
CA ALA A 288 30.58 -11.36 -39.86
C ALA A 288 29.22 -11.87 -39.36
N LEU A 289 28.52 -12.68 -40.16
CA LEU A 289 27.27 -13.34 -39.79
C LEU A 289 27.46 -14.38 -38.68
N PHE A 290 28.57 -15.12 -38.69
CA PHE A 290 28.89 -16.08 -37.63
C PHE A 290 29.16 -15.38 -36.28
N ILE A 291 29.86 -14.24 -36.30
CA ILE A 291 30.04 -13.41 -35.10
C ILE A 291 28.69 -12.90 -34.60
N TRP A 292 27.81 -12.46 -35.49
CA TRP A 292 26.45 -12.04 -35.13
C TRP A 292 25.69 -13.18 -34.44
N LEU A 293 25.77 -14.41 -34.95
CA LEU A 293 25.14 -15.58 -34.32
C LEU A 293 25.65 -15.81 -32.90
N ILE A 294 26.97 -15.76 -32.68
CA ILE A 294 27.55 -15.92 -31.33
C ILE A 294 27.07 -14.80 -30.40
N MET A 295 27.08 -13.55 -30.85
CA MET A 295 26.60 -12.42 -30.05
C MET A 295 25.10 -12.51 -29.75
N SER A 296 24.31 -12.97 -30.72
CA SER A 296 22.86 -13.17 -30.58
C SER A 296 22.55 -14.29 -29.58
N LEU A 297 23.27 -15.42 -29.63
CA LEU A 297 23.14 -16.50 -28.64
C LEU A 297 23.63 -16.07 -27.25
N ALA A 298 24.64 -15.20 -27.17
CA ALA A 298 25.11 -14.65 -25.90
C ALA A 298 24.21 -13.53 -25.35
N SER A 299 23.30 -12.98 -26.16
CA SER A 299 22.46 -11.85 -25.78
C SER A 299 21.42 -12.20 -24.70
N HIS A 300 20.66 -11.20 -24.28
CA HIS A 300 19.62 -11.34 -23.27
C HIS A 300 18.58 -12.39 -23.63
N ASP A 301 18.23 -12.57 -24.90
CA ASP A 301 17.14 -13.47 -25.31
C ASP A 301 17.45 -14.96 -25.07
N VAL A 302 18.70 -15.31 -24.77
CA VAL A 302 19.13 -16.69 -24.55
C VAL A 302 19.97 -16.83 -23.28
N VAL A 303 21.29 -16.62 -23.34
CA VAL A 303 22.20 -16.98 -22.24
C VAL A 303 22.14 -15.97 -21.10
N VAL A 304 22.30 -14.68 -21.39
CA VAL A 304 22.34 -13.65 -20.35
C VAL A 304 21.00 -13.56 -19.62
N GLY A 305 19.88 -13.59 -20.34
CA GLY A 305 18.55 -13.56 -19.73
C GLY A 305 18.23 -14.84 -18.96
N LEU A 306 18.71 -16.02 -19.39
CA LEU A 306 18.58 -17.24 -18.60
C LEU A 306 19.32 -17.13 -17.26
N ILE A 307 20.59 -16.68 -17.30
CA ILE A 307 21.39 -16.49 -16.08
C ILE A 307 20.75 -15.45 -15.16
N GLU A 308 20.29 -14.33 -15.72
CA GLU A 308 19.60 -13.28 -15.00
C GLU A 308 18.30 -13.79 -14.35
N SER A 309 17.47 -14.51 -15.10
CA SER A 309 16.21 -15.09 -14.61
C SER A 309 16.47 -16.08 -13.47
N LEU A 310 17.45 -16.97 -13.63
CA LEU A 310 17.86 -17.91 -12.57
C LEU A 310 18.42 -17.20 -11.33
N ALA A 311 19.16 -16.10 -11.51
CA ALA A 311 19.69 -15.30 -10.41
C ALA A 311 18.59 -14.52 -9.67
N LYS A 312 17.51 -14.12 -10.35
CA LYS A 312 16.37 -13.40 -9.75
C LYS A 312 15.51 -14.28 -8.83
N ILE A 313 15.35 -15.57 -9.14
CA ILE A 313 14.53 -16.49 -8.34
C ILE A 313 14.90 -16.50 -6.84
N PRO A 314 16.17 -16.75 -6.44
CA PRO A 314 16.54 -16.76 -5.02
C PRO A 314 16.43 -15.38 -4.36
N ILE A 315 16.60 -14.29 -5.11
CA ILE A 315 16.42 -12.92 -4.61
C ILE A 315 14.95 -12.69 -4.23
N LYS A 316 14.02 -13.01 -5.13
CA LYS A 316 12.57 -12.91 -4.89
C LYS A 316 12.13 -13.76 -3.71
N GLN A 317 12.57 -15.01 -3.64
CA GLN A 317 12.24 -15.93 -2.54
C GLN A 317 12.79 -15.45 -1.19
N PHE A 318 14.00 -14.87 -1.17
CA PHE A 318 14.57 -14.30 0.05
C PHE A 318 13.75 -13.11 0.55
N SER A 319 13.41 -12.17 -0.34
CA SER A 319 12.62 -10.98 -0.02
C SER A 319 11.24 -11.35 0.50
N TYR A 320 10.53 -12.24 -0.21
CA TYR A 320 9.22 -12.75 0.20
C TYR A 320 9.27 -13.38 1.60
N ARG A 321 10.16 -14.35 1.83
CA ARG A 321 10.30 -15.03 3.13
C ARG A 321 10.58 -14.05 4.26
N SER A 322 11.51 -13.11 4.04
CA SER A 322 11.92 -12.16 5.08
C SER A 322 10.81 -11.18 5.42
N LEU A 323 10.10 -10.67 4.42
CA LEU A 323 9.00 -9.74 4.57
C LEU A 323 7.77 -10.39 5.21
N THR A 324 7.33 -11.54 4.69
CA THR A 324 6.15 -12.26 5.21
C THR A 324 6.36 -12.69 6.66
N ASN A 325 7.54 -13.19 7.02
CA ASN A 325 7.84 -13.55 8.40
C ASN A 325 7.87 -12.31 9.32
N ALA A 326 8.46 -11.20 8.87
CA ALA A 326 8.49 -9.96 9.64
C ALA A 326 7.08 -9.39 9.85
N ALA A 327 6.26 -9.36 8.79
CA ALA A 327 4.87 -8.94 8.85
C ALA A 327 4.04 -9.82 9.79
N PHE A 328 4.14 -11.14 9.65
CA PHE A 328 3.44 -12.09 10.50
C PHE A 328 3.82 -11.95 11.97
N ASN A 329 5.12 -11.87 12.28
CA ASN A 329 5.60 -11.68 13.64
C ASN A 329 5.15 -10.35 14.24
N HIS A 330 5.14 -9.29 13.41
CA HIS A 330 4.68 -7.98 13.84
C HIS A 330 3.18 -7.99 14.14
N VAL A 331 2.35 -8.56 13.26
CA VAL A 331 0.91 -8.70 13.49
C VAL A 331 0.61 -9.42 14.79
N LEU A 332 1.29 -10.54 15.07
CA LEU A 332 1.12 -11.27 16.32
C LEU A 332 1.59 -10.51 17.57
N SER A 333 2.40 -9.45 17.40
CA SER A 333 2.85 -8.59 18.49
C SER A 333 1.93 -7.42 18.78
N LEU A 334 0.93 -7.16 17.92
CA LEU A 334 -0.02 -6.06 18.08
C LEU A 334 -0.96 -6.30 19.29
N PRO A 335 -1.50 -5.22 19.88
CA PRO A 335 -2.34 -5.33 21.07
C PRO A 335 -3.67 -6.03 20.78
N MET A 336 -4.34 -6.49 21.84
CA MET A 336 -5.62 -7.20 21.73
C MET A 336 -6.71 -6.35 21.04
N GLU A 337 -6.68 -5.03 21.22
CA GLU A 337 -7.57 -4.06 20.55
C GLU A 337 -7.53 -4.21 19.04
N PHE A 338 -6.32 -4.23 18.46
CA PHE A 338 -6.12 -4.40 17.03
C PHE A 338 -6.75 -5.70 16.51
N HIS A 339 -6.57 -6.81 17.25
CA HIS A 339 -7.11 -8.12 16.86
C HIS A 339 -8.62 -8.25 17.06
N SER A 340 -9.22 -7.43 17.92
CA SER A 340 -10.66 -7.47 18.22
C SER A 340 -11.47 -6.54 17.32
N GLU A 341 -10.88 -5.43 16.89
CA GLU A 341 -11.54 -4.42 16.06
C GLU A 341 -11.36 -4.67 14.56
N ARG A 342 -10.24 -5.29 14.15
CA ARG A 342 -9.94 -5.52 12.72
C ARG A 342 -10.38 -6.91 12.26
N ASP A 343 -10.93 -6.96 11.05
CA ASP A 343 -11.23 -8.23 10.40
C ASP A 343 -9.93 -9.01 10.13
N SER A 344 -9.86 -10.23 10.65
CA SER A 344 -8.72 -11.13 10.44
C SER A 344 -8.47 -11.42 8.96
N ALA A 345 -9.51 -11.43 8.12
CA ALA A 345 -9.37 -11.60 6.67
C ALA A 345 -8.66 -10.39 6.02
N GLU A 346 -8.94 -9.18 6.51
CA GLU A 346 -8.26 -7.97 6.02
C GLU A 346 -6.79 -7.94 6.42
N VAL A 347 -6.50 -8.32 7.68
CA VAL A 347 -5.12 -8.43 8.19
C VAL A 347 -4.33 -9.47 7.41
N MET A 348 -4.90 -10.66 7.18
CA MET A 348 -4.25 -11.70 6.38
C MET A 348 -3.98 -11.22 4.95
N LYS A 349 -4.99 -10.59 4.32
CA LYS A 349 -4.83 -10.02 2.98
C LYS A 349 -3.72 -8.96 2.93
N ALA A 350 -3.58 -8.13 3.96
CA ALA A 350 -2.50 -7.15 4.03
C ALA A 350 -1.11 -7.81 4.11
N ILE A 351 -0.98 -8.93 4.83
CA ILE A 351 0.26 -9.72 4.88
C ILE A 351 0.55 -10.34 3.50
N GLU A 352 -0.45 -10.95 2.85
CA GLU A 352 -0.32 -11.52 1.50
C GLU A 352 0.07 -10.46 0.47
N GLN A 353 -0.51 -9.25 0.59
CA GLN A 353 -0.17 -8.08 -0.24
C GLN A 353 1.29 -7.61 -0.04
N GLY A 354 2.06 -8.19 0.88
CA GLY A 354 3.51 -8.00 0.94
C GLY A 354 4.24 -8.44 -0.32
N GLU A 355 3.69 -9.36 -1.11
CA GLU A 355 4.23 -9.67 -2.44
C GLU A 355 4.28 -8.43 -3.34
N ALA A 356 3.26 -7.57 -3.26
CA ALA A 356 3.20 -6.33 -4.03
C ALA A 356 4.40 -5.42 -3.74
N LEU A 357 4.88 -5.38 -2.49
CA LEU A 357 6.08 -4.63 -2.16
C LEU A 357 7.33 -5.17 -2.86
N THR A 358 7.47 -6.50 -2.93
CA THR A 358 8.60 -7.14 -3.63
C THR A 358 8.54 -6.80 -5.12
N ASN A 359 7.33 -6.83 -5.71
CA ASN A 359 7.10 -6.45 -7.10
C ASN A 359 7.42 -4.97 -7.36
N VAL A 360 7.07 -4.06 -6.45
CA VAL A 360 7.43 -2.63 -6.55
C VAL A 360 8.93 -2.44 -6.69
N LEU A 361 9.72 -3.18 -5.91
CA LEU A 361 11.17 -3.02 -5.87
C LEU A 361 11.85 -3.62 -7.08
N ASP A 362 11.40 -4.81 -7.50
CA ASP A 362 11.84 -5.41 -8.74
C ASP A 362 11.52 -4.47 -9.92
N MET A 363 10.30 -3.96 -9.97
CA MET A 363 9.89 -3.01 -10.99
C MET A 363 10.71 -1.71 -10.97
N LEU A 364 11.03 -1.15 -9.80
CA LEU A 364 11.80 0.09 -9.70
C LEU A 364 13.30 -0.10 -10.01
N ILE A 365 13.96 -1.04 -9.35
CA ILE A 365 15.42 -1.18 -9.35
C ILE A 365 15.90 -1.98 -10.55
N ILE A 366 15.19 -3.05 -10.90
CA ILE A 366 15.63 -4.00 -11.91
C ILE A 366 15.06 -3.66 -13.28
N GLU A 367 13.88 -3.03 -13.34
CA GLU A 367 13.22 -2.75 -14.60
C GLU A 367 13.26 -1.26 -14.97
N ILE A 368 12.60 -0.37 -14.21
CA ILE A 368 12.48 1.07 -14.50
C ILE A 368 13.82 1.80 -14.46
N LEU A 369 14.72 1.49 -13.52
CA LEU A 369 16.01 2.16 -13.46
C LEU A 369 16.88 1.82 -14.70
N PRO A 370 17.10 0.55 -15.07
CA PRO A 370 17.78 0.20 -16.31
C PRO A 370 17.06 0.72 -17.56
N THR A 371 15.74 0.61 -17.60
CA THR A 371 14.79 1.57 -18.20
C THR A 371 15.34 2.90 -18.70
N VAL A 372 15.45 3.80 -17.72
CA VAL A 372 15.88 5.19 -17.91
C VAL A 372 17.33 5.27 -18.38
N VAL A 373 18.18 4.36 -17.90
CA VAL A 373 19.58 4.28 -18.35
C VAL A 373 19.66 3.92 -19.84
N ASP A 374 18.82 3.03 -20.37
CA ASP A 374 18.78 2.72 -21.81
C ASP A 374 18.46 3.94 -22.65
N LEU A 375 17.45 4.70 -22.23
CA LEU A 375 17.01 5.87 -22.96
C LEU A 375 18.12 6.93 -23.02
N ALA A 376 18.89 7.07 -21.93
CA ALA A 376 20.08 7.92 -21.89
C ALA A 376 21.21 7.39 -22.77
N ILE A 377 21.53 6.09 -22.69
CA ILE A 377 22.55 5.44 -23.53
C ILE A 377 22.19 5.58 -25.01
N ALA A 378 20.94 5.32 -25.37
CA ALA A 378 20.40 5.47 -26.71
C ALA A 378 20.59 6.88 -27.25
N PHE A 379 20.26 7.91 -26.46
CA PHE A 379 20.45 9.30 -26.85
C PHE A 379 21.93 9.61 -27.12
N VAL A 380 22.82 9.25 -26.19
CA VAL A 380 24.27 9.47 -26.32
C VAL A 380 24.84 8.71 -27.53
N PHE A 381 24.39 7.48 -27.74
CA PHE A 381 24.86 6.64 -28.83
C PHE A 381 24.41 7.16 -30.19
N LEU A 382 23.14 7.55 -30.34
CA LEU A 382 22.63 8.14 -31.60
C LEU A 382 23.32 9.47 -31.92
N TYR A 383 23.59 10.29 -30.89
CA TYR A 383 24.34 11.54 -31.04
C TYR A 383 25.76 11.27 -31.56
N TRP A 384 26.44 10.27 -31.00
CA TRP A 384 27.81 9.93 -31.39
C TRP A 384 27.89 9.26 -32.76
N LYS A 385 26.91 8.41 -33.11
CA LYS A 385 26.96 7.58 -34.32
C LYS A 385 26.45 8.28 -35.58
N PHE A 386 25.37 9.05 -35.48
CA PHE A 386 24.76 9.75 -36.62
C PHE A 386 25.03 11.24 -36.52
N ASN A 387 24.12 11.97 -35.85
CA ASN A 387 24.22 13.42 -35.68
C ASN A 387 23.29 13.89 -34.55
N SER A 388 23.37 15.18 -34.22
CA SER A 388 22.52 15.82 -33.21
C SER A 388 21.03 15.79 -33.57
N TYR A 389 20.67 15.75 -34.85
CA TYR A 389 19.28 15.75 -35.31
C TYR A 389 18.55 14.45 -34.98
N VAL A 390 19.19 13.31 -35.26
CA VAL A 390 18.62 11.99 -34.96
C VAL A 390 18.44 11.83 -33.45
N ALA A 391 19.44 12.23 -32.66
CA ALA A 391 19.34 12.20 -31.20
C ALA A 391 18.23 13.12 -30.65
N LEU A 392 18.11 14.34 -31.17
CA LEU A 392 17.10 15.31 -30.75
C LEU A 392 15.69 14.88 -31.18
N ALA A 393 15.51 14.34 -32.39
CA ALA A 393 14.25 13.78 -32.85
C ALA A 393 13.80 12.59 -31.98
N MET A 394 14.72 11.72 -31.57
CA MET A 394 14.42 10.62 -30.65
C MET A 394 14.04 11.14 -29.26
N ALA A 395 14.75 12.14 -28.74
CA ALA A 395 14.41 12.77 -27.47
C ALA A 395 13.00 13.40 -27.50
N ILE A 396 12.68 14.14 -28.56
CA ILE A 396 11.34 14.72 -28.74
C ILE A 396 10.27 13.63 -28.87
N GLY A 397 10.50 12.60 -29.70
CA GLY A 397 9.58 11.48 -29.86
C GLY A 397 9.33 10.75 -28.54
N SER A 398 10.38 10.50 -27.76
CA SER A 398 10.32 9.88 -26.43
C SER A 398 9.50 10.71 -25.44
N VAL A 399 9.75 12.02 -25.40
CA VAL A 399 9.01 12.95 -24.55
C VAL A 399 7.54 13.02 -24.94
N LEU A 400 7.25 13.15 -26.23
CA LEU A 400 5.87 13.16 -26.73
C LEU A 400 5.15 11.86 -26.39
N PHE A 401 5.82 10.72 -26.53
CA PHE A 401 5.26 9.42 -26.17
C PHE A 401 4.92 9.35 -24.68
N VAL A 402 5.89 9.65 -23.79
CA VAL A 402 5.69 9.59 -22.34
C VAL A 402 4.64 10.60 -21.86
N THR A 403 4.66 11.82 -22.38
CA THR A 403 3.66 12.84 -22.00
C THR A 403 2.26 12.49 -22.46
N PHE A 404 2.12 11.95 -23.67
CA PHE A 404 0.84 11.48 -24.18
C PHE A 404 0.32 10.30 -23.36
N GLU A 405 1.17 9.32 -23.05
CA GLU A 405 0.85 8.17 -22.21
C GLU A 405 0.30 8.57 -20.84
N VAL A 406 1.03 9.43 -20.12
CA VAL A 406 0.66 9.86 -18.76
C VAL A 406 -0.69 10.59 -18.78
N LYS A 407 -0.90 11.44 -19.78
CA LYS A 407 -2.17 12.18 -19.96
C LYS A 407 -3.32 11.25 -20.31
N ALA A 408 -3.09 10.31 -21.22
CA ALA A 408 -4.09 9.35 -21.66
C ALA A 408 -4.49 8.40 -20.53
N THR A 409 -3.53 7.92 -19.75
CA THR A 409 -3.79 7.15 -18.52
C THR A 409 -4.66 7.95 -17.54
N GLY A 410 -4.43 9.27 -17.41
CA GLY A 410 -5.27 10.16 -16.61
C GLY A 410 -6.72 10.23 -17.07
N TRP A 411 -6.99 10.12 -18.38
CA TRP A 411 -8.36 10.14 -18.92
C TRP A 411 -9.19 8.89 -18.57
N ASN A 412 -8.54 7.76 -18.32
CA ASN A 412 -9.22 6.50 -17.99
C ASN A 412 -9.22 6.18 -16.48
N LEU A 413 -8.68 7.09 -15.66
CA LEU A 413 -8.47 6.84 -14.23
C LEU A 413 -9.78 6.62 -13.46
N ASP A 414 -10.83 7.40 -13.76
CA ASP A 414 -12.11 7.30 -13.05
C ASP A 414 -12.85 6.00 -13.41
N ASN A 415 -12.86 5.60 -14.69
CA ASN A 415 -13.40 4.31 -15.11
C ASN A 415 -12.63 3.13 -14.47
N ARG A 416 -11.30 3.25 -14.36
CA ARG A 416 -10.48 2.24 -13.67
C ARG A 416 -10.86 2.13 -12.19
N ARG A 417 -11.14 3.27 -11.54
CA ARG A 417 -11.57 3.30 -10.13
C ARG A 417 -12.92 2.61 -9.95
N GLU A 418 -13.87 2.91 -10.83
CA GLU A 418 -15.19 2.28 -10.82
C GLU A 418 -15.05 0.75 -10.99
N SER A 419 -14.30 0.29 -11.99
CA SER A 419 -14.05 -1.14 -12.23
C SER A 419 -13.34 -1.83 -11.05
N THR A 420 -12.38 -1.17 -10.41
CA THR A 420 -11.71 -1.75 -9.23
C THR A 420 -12.67 -1.80 -8.03
N LYS A 421 -13.55 -0.80 -7.88
CA LYS A 421 -14.56 -0.75 -6.80
C LYS A 421 -15.57 -1.89 -6.95
N SER A 422 -16.16 -2.04 -8.13
CA SER A 422 -17.12 -3.12 -8.39
C SER A 422 -16.49 -4.51 -8.24
N LYS A 423 -15.20 -4.69 -8.54
CA LYS A 423 -14.52 -5.98 -8.37
C LYS A 423 -14.41 -6.38 -6.90
N ARG A 424 -14.12 -5.40 -6.04
CA ARG A 424 -14.05 -5.62 -4.59
C ARG A 424 -15.42 -5.98 -4.02
N GLU A 425 -16.47 -5.32 -4.50
CA GLU A 425 -17.84 -5.61 -4.09
C GLU A 425 -18.28 -7.01 -4.53
N GLU A 426 -17.98 -7.43 -5.76
CA GLU A 426 -18.21 -8.80 -6.24
C GLU A 426 -17.56 -9.84 -5.31
N VAL A 427 -16.27 -9.65 -5.00
CA VAL A 427 -15.51 -10.54 -4.11
C VAL A 427 -16.08 -10.54 -2.69
N ARG A 428 -16.51 -9.38 -2.18
CA ARG A 428 -17.11 -9.26 -0.84
C ARG A 428 -18.43 -10.03 -0.76
N VAL A 429 -19.35 -9.81 -1.70
CA VAL A 429 -20.65 -10.50 -1.75
C VAL A 429 -20.42 -12.01 -1.80
N MET A 430 -19.46 -12.47 -2.60
CA MET A 430 -19.07 -13.87 -2.67
C MET A 430 -18.58 -14.41 -1.31
N HIS A 431 -17.64 -13.72 -0.65
CA HIS A 431 -17.12 -14.16 0.64
C HIS A 431 -18.20 -14.21 1.72
N GLN A 432 -19.06 -13.18 1.80
CA GLN A 432 -20.16 -13.14 2.76
C GLN A 432 -21.16 -14.28 2.56
N ALA A 433 -21.53 -14.55 1.30
CA ALA A 433 -22.45 -15.65 0.99
C ALA A 433 -21.85 -17.02 1.32
N VAL A 434 -20.54 -17.22 1.08
CA VAL A 434 -19.84 -18.48 1.35
C VAL A 434 -19.58 -18.67 2.85
N GLN A 435 -19.16 -17.62 3.57
CA GLN A 435 -19.00 -17.70 5.04
C GLN A 435 -20.35 -17.89 5.73
N GLY A 436 -21.38 -17.17 5.26
CA GLY A 436 -22.75 -17.25 5.75
C GLY A 436 -23.58 -18.38 5.14
N TRP A 437 -22.96 -19.39 4.51
CA TRP A 437 -23.70 -20.41 3.74
C TRP A 437 -24.75 -21.14 4.58
N GLN A 438 -24.50 -21.35 5.87
CA GLN A 438 -25.46 -21.95 6.80
C GLN A 438 -26.70 -21.07 6.94
N THR A 439 -26.51 -19.76 7.13
CA THR A 439 -27.60 -18.77 7.19
C THR A 439 -28.40 -18.76 5.89
N VAL A 440 -27.73 -18.73 4.74
CA VAL A 440 -28.38 -18.81 3.43
C VAL A 440 -29.21 -20.10 3.32
N THR A 441 -28.71 -21.21 3.84
CA THR A 441 -29.40 -22.50 3.86
C THR A 441 -30.59 -22.50 4.83
N TYR A 442 -30.42 -21.99 6.05
CA TYR A 442 -31.47 -21.90 7.07
C TYR A 442 -32.68 -21.10 6.60
N PHE A 443 -32.45 -20.02 5.86
CA PHE A 443 -33.51 -19.18 5.32
C PHE A 443 -33.88 -19.50 3.86
N ASN A 444 -33.29 -20.55 3.26
CA ASN A 444 -33.50 -20.95 1.86
C ASN A 444 -33.33 -19.79 0.85
N MET A 445 -32.32 -18.94 1.08
CA MET A 445 -32.08 -17.70 0.31
C MET A 445 -31.12 -17.88 -0.88
N PHE A 446 -30.91 -19.10 -1.37
CA PHE A 446 -29.99 -19.38 -2.49
C PHE A 446 -30.31 -18.56 -3.74
N ASN A 447 -31.60 -18.39 -4.07
CA ASN A 447 -32.00 -17.58 -5.22
C ASN A 447 -31.66 -16.11 -5.00
N TYR A 448 -31.95 -15.56 -3.82
CA TYR A 448 -31.61 -14.18 -3.47
C TYR A 448 -30.10 -13.93 -3.60
N GLU A 449 -29.27 -14.79 -3.01
CA GLU A 449 -27.81 -14.65 -3.09
C GLU A 449 -27.29 -14.86 -4.51
N LYS A 450 -27.88 -15.75 -5.31
CA LYS A 450 -27.57 -15.88 -6.74
C LYS A 450 -27.86 -14.58 -7.50
N TYR A 451 -28.99 -13.93 -7.25
CA TYR A 451 -29.32 -12.64 -7.91
C TYR A 451 -28.41 -11.51 -7.42
N ARG A 452 -28.15 -11.44 -6.12
CA ARG A 452 -27.26 -10.44 -5.50
C ARG A 452 -25.84 -10.55 -6.07
N PHE A 453 -25.28 -11.76 -6.10
CA PHE A 453 -23.98 -12.02 -6.72
C PHE A 453 -23.99 -11.75 -8.23
N GLY A 454 -25.02 -12.20 -8.94
CA GLY A 454 -25.17 -11.94 -10.37
C GLY A 454 -25.23 -10.44 -10.71
N SER A 455 -25.91 -9.64 -9.90
CA SER A 455 -25.95 -8.18 -10.02
C SER A 455 -24.57 -7.54 -9.80
N ALA A 456 -23.84 -7.98 -8.76
CA ALA A 456 -22.48 -7.53 -8.51
C ALA A 456 -21.52 -7.87 -9.66
N VAL A 457 -21.64 -9.08 -10.24
CA VAL A 457 -20.89 -9.50 -11.44
C VAL A 457 -21.24 -8.63 -12.64
N ASN A 458 -22.53 -8.37 -12.90
CA ASN A 458 -22.95 -7.52 -14.02
C ASN A 458 -22.45 -6.08 -13.89
N LYS A 459 -22.47 -5.52 -12.67
CA LYS A 459 -21.90 -4.20 -12.37
C LYS A 459 -20.38 -4.18 -12.60
N GLN A 460 -19.68 -5.25 -12.22
CA GLN A 460 -18.25 -5.38 -12.52
C GLN A 460 -17.97 -5.45 -14.01
N LEU A 461 -18.76 -6.22 -14.75
CA LEU A 461 -18.59 -6.37 -16.20
C LEU A 461 -18.88 -5.06 -16.94
N SER A 462 -19.92 -4.32 -16.57
CA SER A 462 -20.26 -3.04 -17.23
C SER A 462 -19.19 -1.95 -16.96
N ALA A 463 -18.73 -1.83 -15.71
CA ALA A 463 -17.64 -0.94 -15.35
C ALA A 463 -16.31 -1.35 -16.03
N GLY A 464 -16.02 -2.66 -16.06
CA GLY A 464 -14.85 -3.23 -16.74
C GLY A 464 -14.86 -2.93 -18.24
N LEU A 465 -15.98 -3.15 -18.93
CA LEU A 465 -16.11 -2.86 -20.36
C LEU A 465 -15.85 -1.38 -20.70
N ASN A 466 -16.36 -0.46 -19.88
CA ASN A 466 -16.13 0.98 -20.08
C ASN A 466 -14.66 1.37 -19.87
N TYR A 467 -13.96 0.71 -18.95
CA TYR A 467 -12.52 0.88 -18.74
C TYR A 467 -11.71 0.29 -19.90
N GLU A 468 -11.95 -0.98 -20.26
CA GLU A 468 -11.19 -1.71 -21.28
C GLU A 468 -11.36 -1.10 -22.67
N LYS A 469 -12.57 -0.68 -23.07
CA LYS A 469 -12.79 -0.03 -24.36
C LYS A 469 -11.99 1.26 -24.49
N ARG A 470 -12.00 2.10 -23.45
CA ARG A 470 -11.22 3.36 -23.45
C ARG A 470 -9.73 3.09 -23.44
N ASP A 471 -9.29 2.10 -22.66
CA ASP A 471 -7.88 1.70 -22.64
C ASP A 471 -7.42 1.21 -24.02
N ALA A 472 -8.22 0.38 -24.70
CA ALA A 472 -7.95 -0.10 -26.05
C ALA A 472 -7.81 1.06 -27.07
N TYR A 473 -8.69 2.07 -27.02
CA TYR A 473 -8.55 3.25 -27.88
C TYR A 473 -7.29 4.05 -27.59
N ILE A 474 -6.96 4.22 -26.30
CA ILE A 474 -5.73 4.91 -25.86
C ILE A 474 -4.49 4.15 -26.37
N GLN A 475 -4.45 2.83 -26.17
CA GLN A 475 -3.35 1.99 -26.64
C GLN A 475 -3.23 1.98 -28.16
N GLY A 476 -4.36 2.00 -28.89
CA GLY A 476 -4.37 2.14 -30.34
C GLY A 476 -3.71 3.45 -30.80
N LEU A 477 -4.05 4.57 -30.15
CA LEU A 477 -3.48 5.88 -30.47
C LEU A 477 -2.00 5.98 -30.09
N LEU A 478 -1.58 5.41 -28.97
CA LEU A 478 -0.18 5.29 -28.56
C LEU A 478 0.64 4.47 -29.55
N ASN A 479 0.13 3.31 -29.96
CA ASN A 479 0.80 2.45 -30.92
C ASN A 479 0.93 3.11 -32.31
N ALA A 480 0.01 4.01 -32.67
CA ALA A 480 0.09 4.79 -33.91
C ALA A 480 1.22 5.85 -33.90
N LEU A 481 1.67 6.34 -32.73
CA LEU A 481 2.79 7.29 -32.64
C LEU A 481 4.15 6.65 -32.98
N ILE A 482 4.27 5.34 -32.78
CA ILE A 482 5.51 4.58 -32.98
C ILE A 482 5.93 4.56 -34.47
N PRO A 483 5.09 4.16 -35.44
CA PRO A 483 5.48 4.21 -36.85
C PRO A 483 5.72 5.65 -37.33
N CYS A 484 5.02 6.65 -36.78
CA CYS A 484 5.27 8.06 -37.09
C CYS A 484 6.67 8.50 -36.65
N THR A 485 7.09 8.12 -35.44
CA THR A 485 8.43 8.41 -34.91
C THR A 485 9.52 7.60 -35.62
N PHE A 486 9.22 6.37 -36.04
CA PHE A 486 10.11 5.61 -36.92
C PHE A 486 10.32 6.33 -38.26
N PHE A 487 9.24 6.77 -38.89
CA PHE A 487 9.30 7.45 -40.20
C PHE A 487 10.15 8.73 -40.13
N THR A 488 9.98 9.55 -39.09
CA THR A 488 10.78 10.78 -38.93
C THR A 488 12.26 10.47 -38.72
N LEU A 489 12.60 9.52 -37.86
CA LEU A 489 13.99 9.12 -37.62
C LEU A 489 14.62 8.43 -38.83
N ALA A 490 13.91 7.51 -39.48
CA ALA A 490 14.34 6.84 -40.69
C ALA A 490 14.63 7.84 -41.81
N SER A 491 13.79 8.86 -41.98
CA SER A 491 13.99 9.91 -42.99
C SER A 491 15.28 10.70 -42.74
N LEU A 492 15.59 11.01 -41.48
CA LEU A 492 16.83 11.70 -41.11
C LEU A 492 18.07 10.83 -41.34
N VAL A 493 18.01 9.54 -40.98
CA VAL A 493 19.12 8.60 -41.19
C VAL A 493 19.34 8.36 -42.69
N ILE A 494 18.27 8.20 -43.47
CA ILE A 494 18.36 8.05 -44.94
C ILE A 494 19.00 9.29 -45.56
N TYR A 495 18.63 10.49 -45.11
CA TYR A 495 19.22 11.73 -45.59
C TYR A 495 20.73 11.79 -45.30
N ASP A 496 21.16 11.36 -44.11
CA ASP A 496 22.57 11.29 -43.72
C ASP A 496 23.38 10.28 -44.55
N VAL A 497 22.79 9.11 -44.82
CA VAL A 497 23.37 8.09 -45.72
C VAL A 497 23.43 8.60 -47.16
N TRP A 498 22.41 9.33 -47.62
CA TRP A 498 22.36 9.89 -48.97
C TRP A 498 23.44 10.97 -49.20
N GLN A 499 23.75 11.77 -48.18
CA GLN A 499 24.87 12.71 -48.22
C GLN A 499 26.25 12.05 -48.10
N GLY A 500 26.30 10.74 -47.81
CA GLY A 500 27.54 10.01 -47.61
C GLY A 500 28.17 10.18 -46.23
N GLY A 501 27.42 10.70 -45.24
CA GLY A 501 27.88 10.82 -43.85
C GLY A 501 27.92 9.47 -43.11
N SER A 502 26.99 8.58 -43.43
CA SER A 502 26.87 7.23 -42.86
C SER A 502 26.82 6.14 -43.94
N SER A 503 27.16 4.91 -43.56
CA SER A 503 27.12 3.76 -44.47
C SER A 503 25.68 3.21 -44.64
N PRO A 504 25.36 2.52 -45.74
CA PRO A 504 24.06 1.85 -45.86
C PRO A 504 23.81 0.77 -44.79
N GLY A 505 24.87 0.13 -44.27
CA GLY A 505 24.80 -0.79 -43.14
C GLY A 505 24.38 -0.10 -41.84
N ASP A 506 24.63 1.20 -41.69
CA ASP A 506 24.15 1.97 -40.54
C ASP A 506 22.62 2.15 -40.55
N PHE A 507 21.98 2.15 -41.72
CA PHE A 507 20.53 2.12 -41.81
C PHE A 507 19.97 0.76 -41.35
N VAL A 508 20.64 -0.34 -41.69
CA VAL A 508 20.28 -1.69 -41.22
C VAL A 508 20.47 -1.80 -39.70
N PHE A 509 21.56 -1.24 -39.17
CA PHE A 509 21.75 -1.08 -37.72
C PHE A 509 20.59 -0.32 -37.09
N PHE A 510 20.19 0.82 -37.67
CA PHE A 510 19.08 1.62 -37.15
C PHE A 510 17.76 0.85 -37.13
N ILE A 511 17.44 0.10 -38.20
CA ILE A 511 16.23 -0.75 -38.26
C ILE A 511 16.21 -1.75 -37.10
N GLN A 512 17.33 -2.43 -36.85
CA GLN A 512 17.38 -3.42 -35.77
C GLN A 512 17.43 -2.75 -34.38
N TYR A 513 18.13 -1.63 -34.25
CA TYR A 513 18.26 -0.89 -32.99
C TYR A 513 16.95 -0.21 -32.57
N TRP A 514 16.05 0.07 -33.53
CA TRP A 514 14.73 0.65 -33.30
C TRP A 514 13.90 -0.10 -32.25
N GLU A 515 13.93 -1.43 -32.23
CA GLU A 515 13.21 -2.20 -31.21
C GLU A 515 13.71 -1.88 -29.79
N TYR A 516 15.02 -1.75 -29.60
CA TYR A 516 15.61 -1.39 -28.32
C TYR A 516 15.38 0.08 -27.94
N LEU A 517 15.10 0.96 -28.91
CA LEU A 517 14.70 2.35 -28.66
C LEU A 517 13.26 2.48 -28.20
N VAL A 518 12.35 1.70 -28.80
CA VAL A 518 10.91 1.77 -28.52
C VAL A 518 10.51 0.96 -27.29
N TRP A 519 11.18 -0.17 -27.04
CA TRP A 519 10.83 -1.05 -25.94
C TRP A 519 10.83 -0.35 -24.57
N PRO A 520 11.86 0.43 -24.17
CA PRO A 520 11.85 1.20 -22.92
C PRO A 520 10.64 2.13 -22.78
N LEU A 521 10.22 2.77 -23.88
CA LEU A 521 9.07 3.68 -23.89
C LEU A 521 7.76 2.92 -23.63
N LYS A 522 7.53 1.82 -24.35
CA LYS A 522 6.36 0.94 -24.14
C LYS A 522 6.34 0.32 -22.74
N PHE A 523 7.51 -0.11 -22.28
CA PHE A 523 7.67 -0.72 -20.97
C PHE A 523 7.33 0.27 -19.86
N LEU A 524 7.93 1.47 -19.88
CA LEU A 524 7.69 2.49 -18.86
C LEU A 524 6.21 2.91 -18.76
N SER A 525 5.52 2.92 -19.90
CA SER A 525 4.07 3.15 -20.00
C SER A 525 3.25 2.13 -19.20
N HIS A 526 3.48 0.83 -19.44
CA HIS A 526 2.75 -0.23 -18.75
C HIS A 526 3.15 -0.33 -17.28
N SER A 527 4.44 -0.27 -17.00
CA SER A 527 5.02 -0.44 -15.67
C SER A 527 4.62 0.68 -14.71
N TYR A 528 4.41 1.91 -15.19
CA TYR A 528 3.88 2.98 -14.33
C TYR A 528 2.53 2.61 -13.70
N ARG A 529 1.61 2.02 -14.48
CA ARG A 529 0.29 1.64 -13.96
C ARG A 529 0.37 0.51 -12.95
N GLN A 530 1.19 -0.50 -13.25
CA GLN A 530 1.42 -1.64 -12.37
C GLN A 530 2.09 -1.22 -11.07
N LEU A 531 3.16 -0.42 -11.15
CA LEU A 531 3.85 0.16 -10.00
C LEU A 531 2.88 0.92 -9.08
N MET A 532 2.00 1.74 -9.66
CA MET A 532 1.02 2.49 -8.87
C MET A 532 -0.01 1.60 -8.20
N SER A 533 -0.37 0.47 -8.81
CA SER A 533 -1.24 -0.53 -8.19
C SER A 533 -0.52 -1.24 -7.04
N ASP A 534 0.68 -1.74 -7.29
CA ASP A 534 1.45 -2.51 -6.32
C ASP A 534 1.86 -1.64 -5.11
N LEU A 535 2.12 -0.33 -5.32
CA LEU A 535 2.32 0.63 -4.23
C LEU A 535 1.07 0.83 -3.37
N VAL A 536 -0.13 0.77 -3.96
CA VAL A 536 -1.39 0.88 -3.20
C VAL A 536 -1.59 -0.36 -2.32
N ASP A 537 -1.31 -1.54 -2.87
CA ASP A 537 -1.43 -2.78 -2.11
C ASP A 537 -0.34 -2.88 -1.03
N ALA A 538 0.89 -2.45 -1.32
CA ALA A 538 1.98 -2.39 -0.36
C ALA A 538 1.76 -1.34 0.76
N GLU A 539 0.97 -0.28 0.51
CA GLU A 539 0.66 0.74 1.53
C GLU A 539 -0.11 0.17 2.71
N ARG A 540 -0.96 -0.84 2.49
CA ARG A 540 -1.69 -1.51 3.57
C ARG A 540 -0.75 -2.26 4.51
N LEU A 541 0.20 -2.99 3.94
CA LEU A 541 1.24 -3.65 4.72
C LEU A 541 2.14 -2.62 5.42
N LEU A 542 2.48 -1.52 4.75
CA LEU A 542 3.26 -0.44 5.35
C LEU A 542 2.53 0.16 6.55
N TYR A 543 1.24 0.45 6.43
CA TYR A 543 0.42 0.94 7.54
C TYR A 543 0.45 -0.05 8.69
N LEU A 544 0.22 -1.32 8.40
CA LEU A 544 0.24 -2.39 9.38
C LEU A 544 1.57 -2.50 10.13
N LEU A 545 2.71 -2.36 9.45
CA LEU A 545 4.05 -2.37 10.06
C LEU A 545 4.43 -1.06 10.75
N GLN A 546 3.77 0.05 10.41
CA GLN A 546 3.94 1.34 11.09
C GLN A 546 3.12 1.41 12.38
N THR A 547 2.07 0.58 12.51
CA THR A 547 1.29 0.45 13.74
C THR A 547 2.21 -0.01 14.87
N LYS A 548 2.41 0.86 15.86
CA LYS A 548 3.26 0.52 16.99
C LYS A 548 2.46 -0.30 18.01
N PRO A 549 3.01 -1.41 18.53
CA PRO A 549 2.38 -2.08 19.66
C PRO A 549 2.35 -1.14 20.86
N THR A 550 1.16 -0.95 21.45
CA THR A 550 1.00 -0.13 22.67
C THR A 550 1.75 -0.77 23.84
N ILE A 551 1.74 -2.10 23.91
CA ILE A 551 2.32 -2.88 25.00
C ILE A 551 3.64 -3.49 24.55
N THR A 552 4.73 -2.99 25.09
CA THR A 552 6.09 -3.49 24.83
C THR A 552 6.86 -3.65 26.14
N ASP A 553 7.92 -4.46 26.09
CA ASP A 553 8.87 -4.59 27.19
C ASP A 553 9.64 -3.26 27.35
N LYS A 554 9.75 -2.76 28.58
CA LYS A 554 10.61 -1.60 28.87
C LYS A 554 12.07 -1.96 28.63
N GLU A 555 12.89 -0.98 28.27
CA GLU A 555 14.34 -1.17 28.21
C GLU A 555 14.87 -1.58 29.59
N GLY A 556 15.51 -2.76 29.67
CA GLY A 556 16.00 -3.33 30.93
C GLY A 556 14.96 -4.10 31.75
N ALA A 557 13.80 -4.43 31.17
CA ALA A 557 12.81 -5.31 31.80
C ALA A 557 13.45 -6.66 32.20
N LYS A 558 13.11 -7.13 33.41
CA LYS A 558 13.69 -8.35 33.98
C LYS A 558 12.82 -9.58 33.70
N ASP A 559 13.45 -10.74 33.60
CA ASP A 559 12.73 -12.00 33.57
C ASP A 559 12.32 -12.41 35.00
N LEU A 560 11.06 -12.85 35.16
CA LEU A 560 10.62 -13.56 36.36
C LEU A 560 11.13 -15.01 36.33
N GLU A 561 12.16 -15.31 37.12
CA GLU A 561 12.74 -16.65 37.20
C GLU A 561 11.95 -17.59 38.12
N LYS A 562 11.70 -17.16 39.37
CA LYS A 562 10.97 -17.94 40.37
C LYS A 562 9.80 -17.11 40.87
N VAL A 563 8.62 -17.70 40.76
CA VAL A 563 7.36 -17.04 41.10
C VAL A 563 6.70 -17.84 42.21
N GLU A 564 6.50 -17.22 43.37
CA GLU A 564 5.74 -17.77 44.48
C GLU A 564 4.24 -17.62 44.23
N GLY A 565 3.85 -16.62 43.44
CA GLY A 565 2.49 -16.43 42.96
C GLY A 565 1.69 -15.43 43.79
N ARG A 566 2.33 -14.56 44.56
CA ARG A 566 1.64 -13.44 45.21
C ARG A 566 1.26 -12.41 44.15
N VAL A 567 0.00 -12.01 44.10
CA VAL A 567 -0.50 -11.00 43.16
C VAL A 567 -1.17 -9.87 43.93
N ALA A 568 -0.77 -8.63 43.67
CA ALA A 568 -1.39 -7.46 44.29
C ALA A 568 -1.77 -6.39 43.27
N PHE A 569 -2.99 -5.88 43.39
CA PHE A 569 -3.54 -4.73 42.71
C PHE A 569 -3.55 -3.57 43.72
N HIS A 570 -3.00 -2.43 43.33
CA HIS A 570 -2.96 -1.22 44.14
C HIS A 570 -3.61 -0.06 43.36
N ASP A 571 -4.79 0.33 43.81
CA ASP A 571 -5.57 1.47 43.32
C ASP A 571 -5.68 1.49 41.79
N VAL A 572 -6.01 0.33 41.22
CA VAL A 572 -6.00 0.13 39.77
C VAL A 572 -7.24 0.75 39.13
N CYS A 573 -7.01 1.66 38.19
CA CYS A 573 -8.03 2.25 37.34
C CYS A 573 -7.78 1.88 35.87
N PHE A 574 -8.85 1.57 35.14
CA PHE A 574 -8.77 1.23 33.72
C PHE A 574 -10.08 1.52 32.98
N SER A 575 -9.95 2.00 31.74
CA SER A 575 -11.05 2.30 30.83
C SER A 575 -10.73 1.92 29.38
N TYR A 576 -11.64 1.20 28.71
CA TYR A 576 -11.52 0.98 27.25
C TYR A 576 -11.85 2.25 26.45
N ASP A 577 -12.85 2.99 26.92
CA ASP A 577 -13.18 4.34 26.44
C ASP A 577 -12.98 5.29 27.62
N PRO A 578 -12.16 6.35 27.50
CA PRO A 578 -11.95 7.34 28.55
C PRO A 578 -13.24 7.94 29.13
N ARG A 579 -14.35 7.91 28.36
CA ARG A 579 -15.67 8.40 28.79
C ARG A 579 -16.39 7.44 29.73
N LYS A 580 -15.98 6.16 29.80
CA LYS A 580 -16.65 5.12 30.59
C LYS A 580 -15.63 4.26 31.36
N PRO A 581 -15.38 4.57 32.64
CA PRO A 581 -14.46 3.79 33.45
C PRO A 581 -14.96 2.35 33.61
N THR A 582 -14.06 1.38 33.40
CA THR A 582 -14.38 -0.06 33.41
C THR A 582 -13.95 -0.72 34.72
N VAL A 583 -12.80 -0.32 35.28
CA VAL A 583 -12.31 -0.70 36.62
C VAL A 583 -11.91 0.57 37.34
N GLN A 584 -12.31 0.70 38.61
CA GLN A 584 -12.10 1.91 39.42
C GLN A 584 -11.62 1.51 40.81
N ASP A 585 -10.52 2.13 41.26
CA ASP A 585 -9.94 2.00 42.60
C ASP A 585 -9.81 0.54 43.08
N LEU A 586 -9.40 -0.38 42.19
CA LEU A 586 -9.29 -1.79 42.51
C LEU A 586 -8.02 -2.05 43.35
N SER A 587 -8.22 -2.37 44.62
CA SER A 587 -7.17 -2.80 45.55
C SER A 587 -7.42 -4.21 46.08
N LEU A 588 -6.49 -5.14 45.82
CA LEU A 588 -6.60 -6.56 46.13
C LEU A 588 -5.20 -7.16 46.37
N SER A 589 -5.04 -8.00 47.39
CA SER A 589 -3.87 -8.87 47.53
C SER A 589 -4.30 -10.34 47.56
N VAL A 590 -3.56 -11.18 46.85
CA VAL A 590 -3.75 -12.63 46.75
C VAL A 590 -2.45 -13.31 47.18
N GLU A 591 -2.53 -14.12 48.24
CA GLU A 591 -1.39 -14.87 48.75
C GLU A 591 -1.14 -16.16 47.94
N PRO A 592 0.10 -16.68 47.92
CA PRO A 592 0.42 -17.95 47.29
C PRO A 592 -0.53 -19.09 47.68
N GLY A 593 -1.14 -19.74 46.69
CA GLY A 593 -2.06 -20.87 46.90
C GLY A 593 -3.48 -20.47 47.26
N GLN A 594 -3.79 -19.17 47.38
CA GLN A 594 -5.12 -18.67 47.68
C GLN A 594 -6.01 -18.66 46.42
N THR A 595 -7.27 -19.02 46.59
CA THR A 595 -8.30 -18.94 45.54
C THR A 595 -9.18 -17.71 45.76
N VAL A 596 -9.22 -16.82 44.78
CA VAL A 596 -10.05 -15.61 44.76
C VAL A 596 -11.09 -15.70 43.65
N ALA A 597 -12.35 -15.53 44.03
CA ALA A 597 -13.48 -15.52 43.10
C ALA A 597 -13.95 -14.09 42.80
N LEU A 598 -14.21 -13.81 41.52
CA LEU A 598 -14.74 -12.56 41.01
C LEU A 598 -16.20 -12.78 40.57
N VAL A 599 -17.14 -12.10 41.21
CA VAL A 599 -18.58 -12.23 40.94
C VAL A 599 -19.23 -10.87 40.69
N GLY A 600 -20.31 -10.86 39.91
CA GLY A 600 -20.99 -9.63 39.54
C GLY A 600 -21.82 -9.81 38.27
N GLU A 601 -22.61 -8.81 37.93
CA GLU A 601 -23.42 -8.82 36.71
C GLU A 601 -22.54 -8.86 35.43
N THR A 602 -23.14 -9.24 34.30
CA THR A 602 -22.46 -9.18 33.00
C THR A 602 -22.07 -7.73 32.70
N GLY A 603 -20.82 -7.50 32.28
CA GLY A 603 -20.31 -6.15 32.04
C GLY A 603 -19.80 -5.41 33.29
N ALA A 604 -19.77 -6.04 34.47
CA ALA A 604 -19.25 -5.41 35.69
C ALA A 604 -17.73 -5.15 35.71
N GLY A 605 -16.96 -5.67 34.73
CA GLY A 605 -15.50 -5.48 34.63
C GLY A 605 -14.64 -6.72 34.96
N LYS A 606 -15.24 -7.86 35.32
CA LYS A 606 -14.54 -9.10 35.76
C LYS A 606 -13.46 -9.57 34.76
N SER A 607 -13.83 -9.77 33.49
CA SER A 607 -12.91 -10.23 32.45
C SER A 607 -11.84 -9.17 32.13
N SER A 608 -12.14 -7.88 32.30
CA SER A 608 -11.15 -6.80 32.12
C SER A 608 -10.03 -6.90 33.15
N ILE A 609 -10.33 -7.23 34.42
CA ILE A 609 -9.30 -7.42 35.46
C ILE A 609 -8.33 -8.55 35.06
N MET A 610 -8.83 -9.64 34.49
CA MET A 610 -7.98 -10.74 34.02
C MET A 610 -7.15 -10.35 32.80
N LYS A 611 -7.73 -9.58 31.87
CA LYS A 611 -7.00 -9.03 30.72
C LYS A 611 -5.87 -8.08 31.16
N LEU A 612 -6.07 -7.30 32.23
CA LEU A 612 -5.03 -6.46 32.83
C LEU A 612 -3.93 -7.30 33.48
N LEU A 613 -4.27 -8.37 34.19
CA LEU A 613 -3.27 -9.28 34.78
C LEU A 613 -2.41 -9.99 33.71
N LEU A 614 -3.01 -10.34 32.57
CA LEU A 614 -2.31 -10.87 31.38
C LEU A 614 -1.56 -9.80 30.59
N ARG A 615 -1.69 -8.53 31.00
CA ARG A 615 -1.18 -7.34 30.32
C ARG A 615 -1.55 -7.33 28.83
N PHE A 616 -2.82 -7.61 28.54
CA PHE A 616 -3.43 -7.35 27.23
C PHE A 616 -3.79 -5.87 27.05
N TYR A 617 -3.93 -5.16 28.18
CA TYR A 617 -4.09 -3.72 28.30
C TYR A 617 -3.17 -3.25 29.43
N ASP A 618 -2.63 -2.03 29.32
CA ASP A 618 -1.99 -1.37 30.45
C ASP A 618 -3.05 -0.60 31.27
N ILE A 619 -2.75 -0.35 32.54
CA ILE A 619 -3.60 0.39 33.47
C ILE A 619 -3.49 1.91 33.26
N ASP A 620 -4.56 2.64 33.56
CA ASP A 620 -4.56 4.11 33.52
C ASP A 620 -3.88 4.69 34.77
N GLU A 621 -4.22 4.17 35.95
CA GLU A 621 -3.64 4.56 37.25
C GLU A 621 -3.40 3.32 38.14
N GLY A 622 -2.52 3.46 39.13
CA GLY A 622 -2.18 2.41 40.09
C GLY A 622 -1.01 1.51 39.68
N SER A 623 -0.97 0.29 40.25
CA SER A 623 0.00 -0.76 39.88
C SER A 623 -0.55 -2.17 40.09
N ILE A 624 -0.10 -3.10 39.25
CA ILE A 624 -0.31 -4.54 39.42
C ILE A 624 1.06 -5.16 39.61
N THR A 625 1.24 -5.90 40.71
CA THR A 625 2.51 -6.54 41.05
C THR A 625 2.37 -8.05 41.18
N ILE A 626 3.41 -8.77 40.78
CA ILE A 626 3.60 -10.20 41.01
C ILE A 626 4.87 -10.38 41.83
N ASP A 627 4.76 -10.98 43.02
CA ASP A 627 5.84 -11.15 43.99
C ASP A 627 6.59 -9.83 44.30
N GLY A 628 5.87 -8.72 44.26
CA GLY A 628 6.40 -7.37 44.52
C GLY A 628 7.02 -6.66 43.30
N TYR A 629 7.10 -7.32 42.13
CA TYR A 629 7.53 -6.70 40.88
C TYR A 629 6.33 -6.19 40.09
N ASP A 630 6.35 -4.93 39.66
CA ASP A 630 5.31 -4.39 38.76
C ASP A 630 5.35 -5.12 37.41
N ILE A 631 4.18 -5.52 36.90
CA ILE A 631 4.05 -6.24 35.63
C ILE A 631 4.54 -5.44 34.41
N ARG A 632 4.72 -4.12 34.57
CA ARG A 632 5.28 -3.22 33.55
C ARG A 632 6.82 -3.25 33.49
N ASP A 633 7.48 -3.75 34.53
CA ASP A 633 8.95 -3.77 34.67
C ASP A 633 9.57 -5.16 34.40
N ILE A 634 8.74 -6.12 34.04
CA ILE A 634 9.11 -7.50 33.70
C ILE A 634 8.85 -7.77 32.22
N THR A 635 9.53 -8.77 31.65
CA THR A 635 9.30 -9.16 30.25
C THR A 635 7.92 -9.80 30.10
N LEU A 636 7.20 -9.47 29.02
CA LEU A 636 5.89 -10.05 28.70
C LEU A 636 5.95 -11.57 28.55
N SER A 637 7.07 -12.10 28.05
CA SER A 637 7.29 -13.54 27.91
C SER A 637 7.32 -14.23 29.28
N SER A 638 8.10 -13.72 30.25
CA SER A 638 8.17 -14.30 31.58
C SER A 638 6.86 -14.15 32.36
N LEU A 639 6.19 -13.00 32.26
CA LEU A 639 4.85 -12.77 32.81
C LEU A 639 3.85 -13.82 32.31
N ARG A 640 3.73 -13.97 30.99
CA ARG A 640 2.77 -14.89 30.39
C ARG A 640 3.15 -16.35 30.60
N ASN A 641 4.43 -16.67 30.82
CA ASN A 641 4.85 -18.01 31.22
C ASN A 641 4.39 -18.36 32.65
N ALA A 642 4.39 -17.39 33.56
CA ALA A 642 3.92 -17.56 34.94
C ALA A 642 2.39 -17.69 35.09
N LEU A 643 1.63 -17.31 34.06
CA LEU A 643 0.16 -17.31 34.07
C LEU A 643 -0.43 -18.49 33.27
N GLY A 644 -1.37 -19.23 33.85
CA GLY A 644 -2.21 -20.21 33.17
C GLY A 644 -3.63 -19.70 32.98
N VAL A 645 -4.21 -19.92 31.80
CA VAL A 645 -5.59 -19.51 31.53
C VAL A 645 -6.38 -20.70 31.01
N VAL A 646 -7.52 -20.96 31.64
CA VAL A 646 -8.58 -21.80 31.08
C VAL A 646 -9.69 -20.86 30.60
N PRO A 647 -9.78 -20.58 29.29
CA PRO A 647 -10.77 -19.65 28.75
C PRO A 647 -12.17 -20.26 28.75
N GLN A 648 -13.18 -19.40 28.60
CA GLN A 648 -14.58 -19.77 28.44
C GLN A 648 -14.80 -20.62 27.17
N ASP A 649 -14.24 -20.18 26.04
CA ASP A 649 -14.32 -20.85 24.74
C ASP A 649 -12.92 -21.21 24.23
N PRO A 650 -12.37 -22.39 24.59
CA PRO A 650 -11.05 -22.79 24.13
C PRO A 650 -11.03 -23.13 22.64
N LEU A 651 -10.03 -22.60 21.93
CA LEU A 651 -9.81 -22.90 20.52
C LEU A 651 -8.83 -24.08 20.35
N LEU A 652 -9.14 -24.96 19.40
CA LEU A 652 -8.25 -26.02 18.93
C LEU A 652 -7.79 -25.70 17.51
N PHE A 653 -6.49 -25.87 17.26
CA PHE A 653 -5.94 -25.77 15.92
C PHE A 653 -6.39 -26.97 15.08
N ASN A 654 -6.48 -26.77 13.76
CA ASN A 654 -6.69 -27.83 12.76
C ASN A 654 -5.46 -28.75 12.68
N ALA A 655 -5.29 -29.60 13.71
CA ALA A 655 -4.12 -30.43 13.97
C ALA A 655 -4.54 -31.66 14.80
N SER A 656 -3.61 -32.58 15.05
CA SER A 656 -3.87 -33.72 15.96
C SER A 656 -4.10 -33.26 17.40
N ILE A 657 -4.73 -34.10 18.22
CA ILE A 657 -4.84 -33.86 19.67
C ILE A 657 -3.44 -33.74 20.28
N LEU A 658 -2.50 -34.61 19.90
CA LEU A 658 -1.11 -34.56 20.36
C LEU A 658 -0.44 -33.20 20.09
N GLU A 659 -0.56 -32.67 18.88
CA GLU A 659 -0.01 -31.36 18.50
C GLU A 659 -0.69 -30.22 19.26
N ASN A 660 -2.02 -30.29 19.42
CA ASN A 660 -2.78 -29.32 20.20
C ASN A 660 -2.36 -29.29 21.68
N MET A 661 -1.96 -30.43 22.26
CA MET A 661 -1.45 -30.53 23.63
C MET A 661 -0.01 -30.01 23.73
N ARG A 662 0.86 -30.42 22.80
CA ARG A 662 2.26 -30.01 22.74
C ARG A 662 2.43 -28.50 22.51
N TYR A 663 1.41 -27.82 21.97
CA TYR A 663 1.36 -26.36 21.88
C TYR A 663 1.58 -25.66 23.23
N ALA A 664 1.08 -26.23 24.34
CA ALA A 664 1.22 -25.62 25.66
C ALA A 664 2.66 -25.64 26.19
N ARG A 665 3.45 -26.65 25.77
CA ARG A 665 4.87 -26.80 26.11
C ARG A 665 5.56 -27.64 25.03
N PRO A 666 6.23 -27.01 24.04
CA PRO A 666 6.82 -27.72 22.91
C PRO A 666 7.85 -28.80 23.28
N SER A 667 8.51 -28.65 24.43
CA SER A 667 9.48 -29.60 24.97
C SER A 667 8.85 -30.80 25.72
N ALA A 668 7.52 -30.86 25.86
CA ALA A 668 6.85 -31.93 26.58
C ALA A 668 6.93 -33.28 25.84
N THR A 669 7.28 -34.32 26.58
CA THR A 669 7.27 -35.71 26.10
C THR A 669 5.82 -36.22 25.97
N ASP A 670 5.60 -37.26 25.15
CA ASP A 670 4.29 -37.88 24.98
C ASP A 670 3.72 -38.37 26.32
N GLU A 671 4.57 -38.91 27.20
CA GLU A 671 4.21 -39.42 28.52
C GLU A 671 3.71 -38.33 29.46
N GLU A 672 4.32 -37.13 29.40
CA GLU A 672 3.85 -35.95 30.14
C GLU A 672 2.50 -35.48 29.59
N ILE A 673 2.31 -35.52 28.27
CA ILE A 673 1.01 -35.23 27.63
C ILE A 673 -0.05 -36.22 28.10
N TYR A 674 0.27 -37.51 28.15
CA TYR A 674 -0.66 -38.53 28.63
C TYR A 674 -1.00 -38.35 30.10
N ALA A 675 0.00 -38.00 30.93
CA ALA A 675 -0.21 -37.70 32.34
C ALA A 675 -1.15 -36.49 32.54
N ALA A 676 -0.91 -35.39 31.81
CA ALA A 676 -1.77 -34.21 31.89
C ALA A 676 -3.21 -34.48 31.41
N CYS A 677 -3.38 -35.28 30.35
CA CYS A 677 -4.70 -35.71 29.90
C CYS A 677 -5.40 -36.66 30.89
N ARG A 678 -4.65 -37.44 31.68
CA ARG A 678 -5.21 -38.25 32.78
C ARG A 678 -5.68 -37.35 33.92
N SER A 679 -4.87 -36.38 34.36
CA SER A 679 -5.27 -35.40 35.38
C SER A 679 -6.47 -34.56 34.96
N ALA A 680 -6.64 -34.30 33.66
CA ALA A 680 -7.83 -33.62 33.13
C ALA A 680 -9.01 -34.56 32.79
N ALA A 681 -8.93 -35.86 33.13
CA ALA A 681 -9.97 -36.86 32.90
C ALA A 681 -10.44 -36.96 31.43
N ILE A 682 -9.52 -36.83 30.46
CA ILE A 682 -9.82 -36.93 29.01
C ILE A 682 -9.06 -38.05 28.30
N HIS A 683 -8.03 -38.63 28.94
CA HIS A 683 -7.18 -39.69 28.36
C HIS A 683 -7.98 -40.87 27.77
N ASP A 684 -8.89 -41.46 28.56
CA ASP A 684 -9.66 -42.63 28.11
C ASP A 684 -10.58 -42.29 26.93
N LYS A 685 -11.11 -41.06 26.90
CA LYS A 685 -11.90 -40.58 25.77
C LYS A 685 -11.04 -40.44 24.52
N ILE A 686 -9.82 -39.93 24.64
CA ILE A 686 -8.88 -39.83 23.51
C ILE A 686 -8.57 -41.22 22.96
N LEU A 687 -8.32 -42.20 23.83
CA LEU A 687 -8.07 -43.60 23.43
C LEU A 687 -9.29 -44.28 22.80
N SER A 688 -10.50 -43.78 23.03
CA SER A 688 -11.71 -44.28 22.37
C SER A 688 -11.81 -43.86 20.89
N PHE A 689 -11.04 -42.86 20.45
CA PHE A 689 -10.96 -42.50 19.04
C PHE A 689 -10.10 -43.50 18.25
N VAL A 690 -10.44 -43.70 16.97
CA VAL A 690 -9.76 -44.66 16.09
C VAL A 690 -8.25 -44.43 16.03
N ASP A 691 -7.82 -43.16 15.93
CA ASP A 691 -6.40 -42.79 15.84
C ASP A 691 -5.80 -42.34 17.19
N GLY A 692 -6.54 -42.50 18.30
CA GLY A 692 -6.11 -42.06 19.62
C GLY A 692 -5.69 -40.59 19.64
N TYR A 693 -4.47 -40.33 20.13
CA TYR A 693 -3.86 -38.98 20.18
C TYR A 693 -3.54 -38.36 18.81
N ASN A 694 -3.44 -39.18 17.75
CA ASN A 694 -3.21 -38.70 16.38
C ASN A 694 -4.50 -38.25 15.69
N THR A 695 -5.66 -38.41 16.35
CA THR A 695 -6.95 -37.94 15.85
C THR A 695 -6.88 -36.45 15.54
N LYS A 696 -7.21 -36.07 14.30
CA LYS A 696 -7.26 -34.66 13.87
C LYS A 696 -8.52 -33.99 14.42
N VAL A 697 -8.34 -32.84 15.06
CA VAL A 697 -9.41 -32.02 15.65
C VAL A 697 -9.37 -30.60 15.05
N GLY A 698 -10.34 -29.77 15.42
CA GLY A 698 -10.48 -28.39 14.93
C GLY A 698 -11.75 -28.20 14.09
N GLU A 699 -11.76 -27.18 13.24
CA GLU A 699 -12.87 -26.88 12.33
C GLU A 699 -13.09 -27.99 11.30
N GLN A 700 -12.00 -28.59 10.79
CA GLN A 700 -12.02 -29.61 9.73
C GLN A 700 -11.83 -31.05 10.23
N GLY A 701 -11.68 -31.25 11.55
CA GLY A 701 -11.43 -32.55 12.17
C GLY A 701 -12.65 -33.15 12.89
N VAL A 702 -12.39 -34.15 13.74
CA VAL A 702 -13.40 -34.70 14.66
C VAL A 702 -13.92 -33.58 15.57
N LYS A 703 -15.24 -33.42 15.60
CA LYS A 703 -15.91 -32.46 16.48
C LYS A 703 -15.96 -33.03 17.89
N LEU A 704 -15.29 -32.34 18.81
CA LEU A 704 -15.33 -32.62 20.23
C LEU A 704 -16.50 -31.88 20.88
N SER A 705 -17.10 -32.46 21.91
CA SER A 705 -18.10 -31.76 22.73
C SER A 705 -17.46 -30.62 23.52
N GLY A 706 -18.27 -29.63 23.95
CA GLY A 706 -17.79 -28.50 24.75
C GLY A 706 -17.00 -28.94 25.99
N GLY A 707 -17.51 -29.93 26.73
CA GLY A 707 -16.80 -30.51 27.88
C GLY A 707 -15.51 -31.27 27.55
N GLU A 708 -15.37 -31.84 26.35
CA GLU A 708 -14.11 -32.43 25.89
C GLU A 708 -13.07 -31.37 25.53
N ILE A 709 -13.48 -30.32 24.82
CA ILE A 709 -12.63 -29.16 24.50
C ILE A 709 -12.14 -28.49 25.78
N GLN A 710 -13.03 -28.32 26.77
CA GLN A 710 -12.69 -27.75 28.05
C GLN A 710 -11.66 -28.58 28.82
N ARG A 711 -11.81 -29.91 28.84
CA ARG A 711 -10.83 -30.80 29.46
C ARG A 711 -9.47 -30.77 28.75
N LEU A 712 -9.44 -30.63 27.43
CA LEU A 712 -8.18 -30.40 26.72
C LEU A 712 -7.54 -29.07 27.10
N ALA A 713 -8.33 -28.00 27.29
CA ALA A 713 -7.82 -26.72 27.78
C ALA A 713 -7.24 -26.84 29.19
N ILE A 714 -7.90 -27.57 30.09
CA ILE A 714 -7.39 -27.87 31.44
C ILE A 714 -6.08 -28.68 31.36
N ALA A 715 -6.03 -29.70 30.50
CA ALA A 715 -4.83 -30.48 30.27
C ALA A 715 -3.64 -29.62 29.77
N ARG A 716 -3.90 -28.60 28.93
CA ARG A 716 -2.86 -27.65 28.49
C ARG A 716 -2.28 -26.87 29.67
N VAL A 717 -3.11 -26.49 30.63
CA VAL A 717 -2.65 -25.81 31.83
C VAL A 717 -1.89 -26.75 32.77
N PHE A 718 -2.31 -28.01 32.92
CA PHE A 718 -1.51 -29.03 33.63
C PHE A 718 -0.11 -29.19 33.02
N LEU A 719 0.00 -29.23 31.68
CA LEU A 719 1.29 -29.31 30.98
C LEU A 719 2.16 -28.08 31.20
N LYS A 720 1.56 -26.89 31.12
CA LYS A 720 2.26 -25.63 31.34
C LYS A 720 2.73 -25.49 32.79
N ASN A 721 1.97 -26.03 33.74
CA ASN A 721 2.20 -25.97 35.18
C ASN A 721 2.54 -24.56 35.72
N PRO A 722 1.67 -23.56 35.51
CA PRO A 722 1.93 -22.19 35.94
C PRO A 722 1.63 -22.00 37.44
N PRO A 723 2.35 -21.09 38.14
CA PRO A 723 2.12 -20.75 39.55
C PRO A 723 0.84 -19.93 39.79
N ILE A 724 0.40 -19.16 38.80
CA ILE A 724 -0.82 -18.33 38.87
C ILE A 724 -1.82 -18.86 37.83
N LEU A 725 -3.06 -19.08 38.24
CA LEU A 725 -4.12 -19.67 37.45
C LEU A 725 -5.30 -18.71 37.28
N ILE A 726 -5.82 -18.61 36.07
CA ILE A 726 -7.03 -17.86 35.72
C ILE A 726 -8.04 -18.85 35.13
N LEU A 727 -9.20 -18.96 35.78
CA LEU A 727 -10.33 -19.76 35.33
C LEU A 727 -11.47 -18.82 34.91
N ASP A 728 -11.69 -18.68 33.61
CA ASP A 728 -12.73 -17.83 33.05
C ASP A 728 -13.94 -18.69 32.65
N GLU A 729 -14.95 -18.73 33.51
CA GLU A 729 -16.19 -19.49 33.28
C GLU A 729 -15.99 -20.96 32.88
N ALA A 730 -14.96 -21.63 33.42
CA ALA A 730 -14.49 -22.91 32.91
C ALA A 730 -15.49 -24.10 32.96
N THR A 731 -16.70 -23.92 33.49
CA THR A 731 -17.76 -24.94 33.59
C THR A 731 -19.07 -24.52 32.90
N SER A 732 -19.14 -23.35 32.25
CA SER A 732 -20.39 -22.81 31.71
C SER A 732 -20.97 -23.64 30.56
N ALA A 733 -20.11 -24.17 29.68
CA ALA A 733 -20.47 -24.93 28.48
C ALA A 733 -20.59 -26.46 28.69
N VAL A 734 -20.70 -26.93 29.93
CA VAL A 734 -20.58 -28.36 30.26
C VAL A 734 -21.85 -28.94 30.90
N ASP A 735 -22.25 -30.13 30.44
CA ASP A 735 -23.36 -30.90 30.99
C ASP A 735 -23.06 -31.38 32.42
N THR A 736 -24.10 -31.50 33.26
CA THR A 736 -24.01 -31.81 34.71
C THR A 736 -23.20 -33.08 35.02
N ASN A 737 -23.28 -34.13 34.18
CA ASN A 737 -22.53 -35.37 34.40
C ASN A 737 -21.01 -35.19 34.19
N THR A 738 -20.63 -34.36 33.23
CA THR A 738 -19.22 -34.01 32.95
C THR A 738 -18.69 -32.96 33.92
N GLU A 739 -19.56 -32.11 34.48
CA GLU A 739 -19.21 -31.03 35.42
C GLU A 739 -18.47 -31.57 36.66
N SER A 740 -18.91 -32.69 37.24
CA SER A 740 -18.23 -33.28 38.41
C SER A 740 -16.79 -33.72 38.10
N SER A 741 -16.55 -34.33 36.94
CA SER A 741 -15.21 -34.75 36.51
C SER A 741 -14.29 -33.56 36.26
N ILE A 742 -14.83 -32.49 35.67
CA ILE A 742 -14.09 -31.24 35.42
C ILE A 742 -13.78 -30.53 36.74
N GLN A 743 -14.74 -30.48 37.66
CA GLN A 743 -14.54 -29.87 38.97
C GLN A 743 -13.43 -30.58 39.75
N GLY A 744 -13.39 -31.92 39.72
CA GLY A 744 -12.31 -32.70 40.34
C GLY A 744 -10.94 -32.35 39.75
N ALA A 745 -10.84 -32.27 38.41
CA ALA A 745 -9.61 -31.84 37.73
C ALA A 745 -9.22 -30.39 38.06
N LEU A 746 -10.19 -29.47 38.14
CA LEU A 746 -9.95 -28.07 38.52
C LEU A 746 -9.52 -27.95 39.97
N ASP A 747 -10.08 -28.74 40.90
CA ASP A 747 -9.70 -28.73 42.31
C ASP A 747 -8.28 -29.28 42.50
N GLU A 748 -7.88 -30.30 41.72
CA GLU A 748 -6.48 -30.73 41.65
C GLU A 748 -5.58 -29.63 41.06
N LEU A 749 -6.02 -28.99 39.98
CA LEU A 749 -5.30 -27.91 39.31
C LEU A 749 -5.10 -26.69 40.23
N LYS A 750 -6.03 -26.39 41.13
CA LYS A 750 -5.94 -25.27 42.08
C LYS A 750 -4.94 -25.50 43.22
N ARG A 751 -4.60 -26.74 43.53
CA ARG A 751 -3.72 -27.05 44.68
C ARG A 751 -2.36 -26.38 44.50
N ALA A 752 -1.94 -25.64 45.53
CA ALA A 752 -0.67 -24.93 45.60
C ALA A 752 -0.46 -23.86 44.50
N ARG A 753 -1.55 -23.31 43.94
CA ARG A 753 -1.50 -22.22 42.94
C ARG A 753 -2.42 -21.08 43.33
N SER A 754 -1.95 -19.86 43.13
CA SER A 754 -2.79 -18.68 43.30
C SER A 754 -3.82 -18.64 42.17
N THR A 755 -5.10 -18.71 42.50
CA THR A 755 -6.15 -18.92 41.50
C THR A 755 -7.15 -17.77 41.50
N PHE A 756 -7.39 -17.22 40.31
CA PHE A 756 -8.49 -16.29 40.03
C PHE A 756 -9.61 -17.03 39.32
N VAL A 757 -10.82 -16.99 39.86
CA VAL A 757 -12.00 -17.65 39.28
C VAL A 757 -13.04 -16.61 38.93
N ILE A 758 -13.35 -16.45 37.65
CA ILE A 758 -14.55 -15.76 37.19
C ILE A 758 -15.64 -16.81 37.07
N ALA A 759 -16.68 -16.70 37.90
CA ALA A 759 -17.78 -17.66 37.87
C ALA A 759 -19.11 -16.97 37.63
N HIS A 760 -19.87 -17.54 36.69
CA HIS A 760 -21.31 -17.33 36.58
C HIS A 760 -22.11 -18.36 37.37
N ARG A 761 -21.50 -19.50 37.76
CA ARG A 761 -22.10 -20.52 38.64
C ARG A 761 -21.58 -20.35 40.06
N LEU A 762 -22.46 -19.97 40.97
CA LEU A 762 -22.07 -19.69 42.35
C LEU A 762 -21.61 -20.96 43.11
N SER A 763 -21.92 -22.18 42.62
CA SER A 763 -21.40 -23.44 43.18
C SER A 763 -19.87 -23.56 43.11
N THR A 764 -19.25 -22.96 42.09
CA THR A 764 -17.80 -23.04 41.85
C THR A 764 -16.99 -22.11 42.74
N ILE A 765 -17.64 -21.13 43.38
CA ILE A 765 -17.00 -20.09 44.22
C ILE A 765 -17.25 -20.28 45.71
N VAL A 766 -18.16 -21.18 46.12
CA VAL A 766 -18.45 -21.43 47.54
C VAL A 766 -17.19 -21.81 48.30
N SER A 767 -16.27 -22.53 47.64
CA SER A 767 -14.99 -22.98 48.18
C SER A 767 -13.84 -21.98 48.00
N ALA A 768 -14.09 -20.77 47.49
CA ALA A 768 -13.05 -19.75 47.35
C ALA A 768 -12.68 -19.18 48.72
N ASP A 769 -11.38 -18.97 48.94
CA ASP A 769 -10.86 -18.36 50.17
C ASP A 769 -11.29 -16.89 50.31
N LYS A 770 -11.50 -16.21 49.18
CA LYS A 770 -11.99 -14.83 49.13
C LYS A 770 -12.89 -14.62 47.92
N ILE A 771 -14.02 -13.98 48.12
CA ILE A 771 -14.97 -13.60 47.07
C ILE A 771 -14.98 -12.07 46.97
N LEU A 772 -14.93 -11.56 45.74
CA LEU A 772 -15.01 -10.14 45.40
C LEU A 772 -16.26 -9.91 44.56
N VAL A 773 -17.18 -9.11 45.09
CA VAL A 773 -18.38 -8.68 44.36
C VAL A 773 -18.06 -7.38 43.65
N ILE A 774 -18.09 -7.42 42.32
CA ILE A 774 -17.80 -6.28 41.45
C ILE A 774 -19.12 -5.74 40.90
N HIS A 775 -19.32 -4.44 41.06
CA HIS A 775 -20.46 -3.71 40.51
C HIS A 775 -19.99 -2.37 39.95
N ASN A 776 -20.36 -2.06 38.70
CA ASN A 776 -19.96 -0.84 37.99
C ASN A 776 -18.45 -0.56 38.04
N GLY A 777 -17.62 -1.61 37.94
CA GLY A 777 -16.15 -1.48 37.94
C GLY A 777 -15.50 -1.32 39.31
N GLN A 778 -16.28 -1.31 40.41
CA GLN A 778 -15.77 -1.19 41.78
C GLN A 778 -16.04 -2.47 42.57
N VAL A 779 -15.17 -2.77 43.54
CA VAL A 779 -15.40 -3.84 44.52
C VAL A 779 -16.34 -3.32 45.60
N VAL A 780 -17.58 -3.82 45.62
CA VAL A 780 -18.60 -3.38 46.57
C VAL A 780 -18.65 -4.24 47.83
N GLU A 781 -18.28 -5.52 47.73
CA GLU A 781 -18.24 -6.44 48.87
C GLU A 781 -17.05 -7.40 48.75
N SER A 782 -16.47 -7.78 49.88
CA SER A 782 -15.39 -8.76 49.94
C SER A 782 -15.47 -9.59 51.23
N GLY A 783 -15.28 -10.90 51.10
CA GLY A 783 -15.28 -11.82 52.24
C GLY A 783 -15.36 -13.28 51.80
N THR A 784 -15.53 -14.18 52.75
CA THR A 784 -15.86 -15.59 52.48
C THR A 784 -17.33 -15.76 52.13
N HIS A 785 -17.71 -16.91 51.57
CA HIS A 785 -19.10 -17.23 51.29
C HIS A 785 -20.02 -17.08 52.52
N ALA A 786 -19.59 -17.59 53.67
CA ALA A 786 -20.36 -17.53 54.90
C ALA A 786 -20.55 -16.09 55.40
N GLU A 787 -19.51 -15.26 55.30
CA GLU A 787 -19.56 -13.84 55.64
C GLU A 787 -20.52 -13.09 54.72
N LEU A 788 -20.37 -13.25 53.40
CA LEU A 788 -21.16 -12.52 52.41
C LEU A 788 -22.64 -12.93 52.36
N ILE A 789 -23.01 -14.16 52.76
CA ILE A 789 -24.43 -14.54 52.94
C ILE A 789 -25.04 -13.92 54.19
N SER A 790 -24.23 -13.76 55.25
CA SER A 790 -24.70 -13.15 56.50
C SER A 790 -24.97 -11.65 56.34
N ILE A 791 -24.24 -11.01 55.44
CA ILE A 791 -24.45 -9.63 55.00
C ILE A 791 -25.61 -9.66 54.00
N ASP A 792 -26.71 -8.95 54.29
CA ASP A 792 -27.87 -8.87 53.40
C ASP A 792 -27.60 -7.95 52.19
N GLY A 793 -26.51 -8.24 51.48
CA GLY A 793 -25.95 -7.42 50.40
C GLY A 793 -26.15 -8.01 49.01
N ARG A 794 -25.43 -7.45 48.03
CA ARG A 794 -25.45 -7.80 46.61
C ARG A 794 -25.04 -9.25 46.36
N TYR A 795 -24.07 -9.80 47.10
CA TYR A 795 -23.71 -11.21 46.98
C TYR A 795 -24.93 -12.13 47.21
N LYS A 796 -25.68 -11.86 48.28
CA LYS A 796 -26.85 -12.64 48.67
C LYS A 796 -28.00 -12.48 47.67
N GLU A 797 -28.19 -11.30 47.10
CA GLU A 797 -29.16 -11.10 46.00
C GLU A 797 -28.80 -11.95 44.77
N LEU A 798 -27.52 -11.94 44.35
CA LEU A 798 -27.05 -12.78 43.25
C LEU A 798 -27.24 -14.27 43.56
N TRP A 799 -26.95 -14.67 44.80
CA TRP A 799 -27.17 -16.02 45.31
C TRP A 799 -28.63 -16.45 45.23
N ASN A 800 -29.54 -15.64 45.74
CA ASN A 800 -30.97 -15.93 45.73
C ASN A 800 -31.53 -15.98 44.30
N LYS A 801 -31.07 -15.10 43.39
CA LYS A 801 -31.48 -15.14 41.98
C LYS A 801 -31.07 -16.44 41.29
N GLN A 802 -29.91 -17.00 41.62
CA GLN A 802 -29.44 -18.22 40.98
C GLN A 802 -30.00 -19.50 41.62
N VAL A 803 -30.19 -19.50 42.94
CA VAL A 803 -30.76 -20.65 43.68
C VAL A 803 -32.28 -20.68 43.58
N GLY A 804 -32.95 -19.52 43.53
CA GLY A 804 -34.40 -19.40 43.45
C GLY A 804 -35.02 -19.63 42.07
N ASN A 805 -34.19 -19.78 41.03
CA ASN A 805 -34.61 -20.16 39.67
C ASN A 805 -34.46 -21.67 39.39
N LYS A 806 -34.37 -22.51 40.44
CA LYS A 806 -34.38 -23.98 40.34
C LYS A 806 -35.67 -24.58 40.87
#